data_AF-A0A6A6AF47-F1
#
_entry.id   AF-A0A6A6AF47-F1
#
_cell.length_a   1.000
_cell.length_b   1.000
_cell.length_c   1.000
_cell.angle_alpha   90.00
_cell.angle_beta   90.00
_cell.angle_gamma   90.00
#
_symmetry.space_group_name_H-M   'P 1'
#
loop_
_entity.id
_entity.type
_entity.pdbx_description
1 polymer ?
#
loop_
_entity_poly.entity_id
_entity_poly.type
_entity_poly.pdbx_seq_one_letter_code
_entity_poly.pdbx_strand_id
1 'polypeptide(L)'
;MSLLARACRLCSPRTFSLLYKRDCPSPSLLRPSTSNLPATSSLPALTAQLHRMSTTHSPPNLQEPSPKRRKLERPSPRFIHPYRTMASESKSKSVQLELTEVESKLRQLLLDVAAYIDESPAVSDEPTAVKVPEELGKEKVVLRWTGGWVRDKLLGVGSHDIDVAINKMTGENFGLKIQEYLELPGNAEKYGLIEKDEKTNNLSGTEKAKRIAPGLHKIAANPEKSKNLETANTKILGIEIDLVNLRKEVYNEISRNPEMEFGTAEEDAVRRDATINAMFYNLHTCQVEDFTGQGFDDMAAHIIRTPLEPFQTFKDDPLRVLRLIRFSSRLDYTIEPETAKAMGDPTIQDVLKIKISRERVGIELEKMLKGPRPRMALELIDRFGLYQTVFTDPTRELPCKPDTEYFQPAYDFVQSVLQKNDGIPAAIHDTLLRDRDEQYLAWICATVVPWADAPTVPHHKPLQRPFFPAYLVAREGFKAPNKVCDVIAASLTNSEEIHKLVFQCAKGLRQPNTMSPSDDPTARDTLGMAVRRWGSTWRTQVLFNMIHEVVLGQVSKEQILSSYAAFITHLAKLNILDADTFKPLLKGTDLAKALNTKPGPWMKDALDVVMAWQLRNPDSTDSAAAIEAVKANRDTKSDSELPFRLASHFLKLTIPPLFPQYKSTLSTLEASRQPAPWKKVENQYALDLLRWSIGALDGKEVEANWQFLVPPILKMMDDMDVAWKAKGCQFLNLLLESLRQPRTKNPSSTQKHTPNQNFLHRTGYHNVFAQTLWPLFSYLPSLTPEPDSATLFNEAFPALTSLALLLPPDTTTTDKQPRTSFLDTLLRTAVLAPLSHFPTPAAHPALTTTILTHLPPLLSLLGINAVKHLPALLPLLTAILKDPFALAHTRLVAATLRALHAVVMNAWPRVPGHRGTLMLGLCVLWARCGEADGDSGEAVEEVKRLLLESVEMLDAVMRALDESDARRVAWAQEKVDIIHASAAQGRLLGVEGCV
;
A
#
# COMPACT_ATOMS: atom_id res chain seq x y z
N MET A 1 6.76 8.39 64.91
CA MET A 1 6.70 9.88 64.99
C MET A 1 6.99 10.57 63.64
N SER A 2 8.09 10.29 62.93
CA SER A 2 8.44 11.01 61.67
C SER A 2 7.50 10.69 60.48
N LEU A 3 6.89 9.50 60.43
CA LEU A 3 5.91 9.09 59.40
C LEU A 3 4.54 9.77 59.56
N LEU A 4 4.02 9.87 60.78
CA LEU A 4 2.79 10.62 61.10
C LEU A 4 2.98 12.15 60.96
N ALA A 5 4.16 12.67 61.32
CA ALA A 5 4.50 14.09 61.13
C ALA A 5 4.60 14.51 59.65
N ARG A 6 4.77 13.56 58.72
CA ARG A 6 4.78 13.80 57.27
C ARG A 6 3.36 13.81 56.67
N ALA A 7 2.43 13.05 57.23
CA ALA A 7 1.02 13.02 56.84
C ALA A 7 0.24 14.26 57.34
N CYS A 8 0.51 14.72 58.57
CA CYS A 8 -0.15 15.90 59.13
C CYS A 8 0.18 17.24 58.42
N ARG A 9 1.28 17.33 57.65
CA ARG A 9 1.62 18.55 56.88
C ARG A 9 0.81 18.73 55.60
N LEU A 10 0.05 17.72 55.16
CA LEU A 10 -0.70 17.73 53.89
C LEU A 10 -2.19 18.09 54.03
N CYS A 11 -2.70 18.27 55.26
CA CYS A 11 -4.08 18.70 55.51
C CYS A 11 -4.12 20.17 55.95
N SER A 12 -4.66 21.06 55.12
CA SER A 12 -4.86 22.47 55.48
C SER A 12 -5.98 22.64 56.53
N PRO A 13 -5.99 23.73 57.34
CA PRO A 13 -6.87 23.85 58.51
C PRO A 13 -8.34 24.17 58.22
N ARG A 14 -8.79 24.21 56.96
CA ARG A 14 -10.09 24.84 56.59
C ARG A 14 -11.32 23.93 56.55
N THR A 15 -11.22 22.63 56.84
CA THR A 15 -12.36 21.70 56.68
C THR A 15 -13.05 21.28 57.98
N PHE A 16 -12.69 21.89 59.13
CA PHE A 16 -13.08 21.38 60.46
C PHE A 16 -14.42 21.90 61.02
N SER A 17 -15.16 22.77 60.32
CA SER A 17 -16.28 23.51 60.94
C SER A 17 -17.72 23.10 60.56
N LEU A 18 -17.97 22.08 59.73
CA LEU A 18 -19.32 21.93 59.13
C LEU A 18 -20.05 20.59 59.32
N LEU A 19 -19.57 19.64 60.12
CA LEU A 19 -20.20 18.30 60.20
C LEU A 19 -20.57 17.80 61.60
N TYR A 20 -20.82 18.69 62.55
CA TYR A 20 -21.39 18.32 63.86
C TYR A 20 -22.78 18.94 64.04
N LYS A 21 -23.83 18.24 63.57
CA LYS A 21 -25.21 18.31 64.08
C LYS A 21 -26.11 17.30 63.34
N ARG A 22 -26.40 16.18 64.00
CA ARG A 22 -27.76 15.71 64.33
C ARG A 22 -27.80 14.19 64.60
N ASP A 23 -28.10 13.86 65.84
CA ASP A 23 -28.57 12.56 66.30
C ASP A 23 -30.07 12.35 65.97
N CYS A 24 -30.41 11.09 65.66
CA CYS A 24 -31.63 10.25 65.79
C CYS A 24 -33.01 10.82 66.28
N PRO A 25 -34.13 10.05 66.20
CA PRO A 25 -34.43 8.76 65.51
C PRO A 25 -35.78 8.76 64.72
N SER A 26 -36.09 7.64 64.06
CA SER A 26 -37.37 7.28 63.40
C SER A 26 -38.54 7.08 64.40
N PRO A 27 -39.83 7.10 63.97
CA PRO A 27 -40.51 5.84 63.61
C PRO A 27 -41.67 5.90 62.57
N SER A 28 -41.92 4.74 61.92
CA SER A 28 -43.19 4.08 61.51
C SER A 28 -44.44 4.85 60.99
N LEU A 29 -45.09 4.28 59.94
CA LEU A 29 -46.54 3.96 59.74
C LEU A 29 -46.95 4.08 58.25
N LEU A 30 -47.21 2.97 57.54
CA LEU A 30 -48.52 2.32 57.25
C LEU A 30 -49.32 2.88 56.03
N ARG A 31 -49.43 2.01 55.00
CA ARG A 31 -50.66 1.62 54.24
C ARG A 31 -51.16 2.48 53.04
N PRO A 32 -52.07 1.98 52.14
CA PRO A 32 -51.69 1.41 50.82
C PRO A 32 -52.57 1.87 49.61
N SER A 33 -52.45 1.12 48.50
CA SER A 33 -53.48 0.75 47.48
C SER A 33 -53.81 1.65 46.27
N THR A 34 -53.71 0.97 45.09
CA THR A 34 -54.63 0.94 43.91
C THR A 34 -54.77 2.19 43.02
N SER A 35 -54.97 2.16 41.70
CA SER A 35 -55.16 1.14 40.65
C SER A 35 -55.27 1.87 39.28
N ASN A 36 -55.39 1.10 38.19
CA ASN A 36 -56.05 1.41 36.90
C ASN A 36 -55.20 1.70 35.64
N LEU A 37 -55.18 0.68 34.77
CA LEU A 37 -55.25 0.70 33.28
C LEU A 37 -56.59 1.35 32.80
N PRO A 38 -56.94 1.56 31.49
CA PRO A 38 -56.43 0.90 30.26
C PRO A 38 -56.37 1.70 28.90
N ALA A 39 -55.65 1.09 27.93
CA ALA A 39 -55.95 0.77 26.50
C ALA A 39 -56.39 1.76 25.36
N THR A 40 -56.02 1.33 24.13
CA THR A 40 -56.57 1.55 22.75
C THR A 40 -56.19 2.84 21.98
N SER A 41 -56.01 2.94 20.65
CA SER A 41 -56.13 2.08 19.44
C SER A 41 -55.57 2.85 18.19
N SER A 42 -54.91 2.18 17.23
CA SER A 42 -55.30 1.95 15.81
C SER A 42 -54.95 2.98 14.70
N LEU A 43 -54.38 2.42 13.61
CA LEU A 43 -54.19 2.80 12.18
C LEU A 43 -55.33 3.60 11.48
N PRO A 44 -55.10 4.27 10.31
CA PRO A 44 -55.14 3.59 8.98
C PRO A 44 -54.28 4.20 7.82
N ALA A 45 -54.24 3.44 6.71
CA ALA A 45 -53.71 3.77 5.39
C ALA A 45 -54.81 4.27 4.42
N LEU A 46 -54.47 4.99 3.33
CA LEU A 46 -55.14 4.92 2.00
C LEU A 46 -54.47 5.80 0.92
N THR A 47 -54.88 5.54 -0.32
CA THR A 47 -54.19 5.60 -1.62
C THR A 47 -54.73 6.68 -2.59
N ALA A 48 -53.92 6.97 -3.63
CA ALA A 48 -54.26 7.38 -5.03
C ALA A 48 -54.75 8.81 -5.37
N GLN A 49 -54.14 9.47 -6.39
CA GLN A 49 -54.65 9.56 -7.78
C GLN A 49 -53.81 10.50 -8.70
N LEU A 50 -53.85 10.18 -10.00
CA LEU A 50 -53.23 10.83 -11.18
C LEU A 50 -53.91 12.13 -11.64
N HIS A 51 -53.15 13.08 -12.22
CA HIS A 51 -53.58 13.78 -13.45
C HIS A 51 -52.43 14.38 -14.29
N ARG A 52 -52.61 14.28 -15.61
CA ARG A 52 -51.82 14.82 -16.74
C ARG A 52 -51.82 16.35 -16.78
N MET A 53 -50.77 16.97 -17.33
CA MET A 53 -50.89 17.99 -18.39
C MET A 53 -49.62 18.01 -19.27
N SER A 54 -49.85 18.04 -20.58
CA SER A 54 -48.90 18.21 -21.68
C SER A 54 -49.08 19.62 -22.22
N THR A 55 -48.01 20.37 -22.51
CA THR A 55 -48.05 21.51 -23.43
C THR A 55 -46.72 21.68 -24.16
N THR A 56 -46.82 21.58 -25.48
CA THR A 56 -45.91 21.97 -26.55
C THR A 56 -45.61 23.47 -26.58
N HIS A 57 -44.39 23.88 -26.98
CA HIS A 57 -44.17 25.01 -27.90
C HIS A 57 -42.72 25.07 -28.42
N SER A 58 -42.58 25.09 -29.75
CA SER A 58 -41.39 25.47 -30.52
C SER A 58 -41.42 26.99 -30.86
N PRO A 59 -40.47 27.54 -31.66
CA PRO A 59 -39.45 28.52 -31.29
C PRO A 59 -39.74 29.96 -31.78
N PRO A 60 -38.78 30.91 -31.69
CA PRO A 60 -38.60 31.85 -32.78
C PRO A 60 -37.16 31.98 -33.27
N ASN A 61 -37.08 32.40 -34.53
CA ASN A 61 -35.92 32.48 -35.41
C ASN A 61 -35.54 33.96 -35.67
N LEU A 62 -34.28 34.17 -36.07
CA LEU A 62 -33.68 35.31 -36.79
C LEU A 62 -33.44 36.65 -36.07
N GLN A 63 -32.15 37.01 -35.95
CA GLN A 63 -31.61 38.25 -36.56
C GLN A 63 -30.06 38.26 -36.53
N GLU A 64 -29.44 38.25 -37.72
CA GLU A 64 -28.08 38.76 -37.98
C GLU A 64 -28.12 40.31 -38.08
N PRO A 65 -27.01 41.04 -37.81
CA PRO A 65 -26.04 41.35 -38.87
C PRO A 65 -24.55 41.36 -38.43
N SER A 66 -23.68 41.09 -39.39
CA SER A 66 -22.21 41.32 -39.35
C SER A 66 -21.86 42.81 -39.59
N PRO A 67 -20.61 43.30 -39.33
CA PRO A 67 -19.51 43.11 -40.30
C PRO A 67 -18.03 43.12 -39.78
N LYS A 68 -17.21 42.27 -40.43
CA LYS A 68 -15.85 42.46 -41.04
C LYS A 68 -14.56 42.80 -40.24
N ARG A 69 -13.52 41.99 -40.62
CA ARG A 69 -12.02 42.09 -40.58
C ARG A 69 -11.34 41.58 -39.30
N ARG A 70 -10.27 40.76 -39.32
CA ARG A 70 -9.28 40.32 -40.34
C ARG A 70 -8.67 38.98 -39.84
N LYS A 71 -8.68 37.90 -40.62
CA LYS A 71 -8.01 36.62 -40.29
C LYS A 71 -6.64 36.54 -40.99
N LEU A 72 -5.61 36.18 -40.23
CA LEU A 72 -4.34 35.63 -40.71
C LEU A 72 -4.45 34.10 -40.60
N GLU A 73 -4.36 33.39 -41.71
CA GLU A 73 -4.42 31.92 -41.78
C GLU A 73 -3.05 31.29 -41.49
N ARG A 74 -3.05 30.22 -40.68
CA ARG A 74 -1.98 29.22 -40.58
C ARG A 74 -2.48 27.93 -41.24
N PRO A 75 -1.61 27.12 -41.88
CA PRO A 75 -2.04 26.10 -42.83
C PRO A 75 -2.68 24.90 -42.11
N SER A 76 -3.93 24.59 -42.49
CA SER A 76 -4.62 23.35 -42.14
C SER A 76 -4.18 22.20 -43.06
N PRO A 77 -4.20 20.93 -42.58
CA PRO A 77 -3.93 19.77 -43.42
C PRO A 77 -4.97 19.68 -44.53
N ARG A 78 -4.52 19.50 -45.77
CA ARG A 78 -5.41 19.35 -46.94
C ARG A 78 -6.21 18.06 -46.80
N PHE A 79 -7.51 18.19 -46.53
CA PHE A 79 -8.49 17.18 -46.89
C PHE A 79 -8.64 17.18 -48.42
N ILE A 80 -8.34 16.06 -49.07
CA ILE A 80 -8.52 15.86 -50.50
C ILE A 80 -9.93 15.24 -50.70
N HIS A 81 -10.76 15.90 -51.50
CA HIS A 81 -12.10 15.41 -51.88
C HIS A 81 -12.00 14.17 -52.81
N PRO A 82 -13.04 13.32 -52.84
CA PRO A 82 -12.96 11.94 -53.30
C PRO A 82 -12.92 11.79 -54.81
N TYR A 83 -12.33 10.66 -55.20
CA TYR A 83 -12.14 10.20 -56.56
C TYR A 83 -13.43 10.11 -57.38
N ARG A 84 -13.23 10.47 -58.64
CA ARG A 84 -13.99 10.15 -59.85
C ARG A 84 -14.72 8.80 -59.76
N THR A 85 -16.00 8.85 -60.08
CA THR A 85 -16.93 7.73 -60.24
C THR A 85 -16.30 6.52 -60.93
N MET A 86 -16.17 5.41 -60.19
CA MET A 86 -15.97 4.07 -60.75
C MET A 86 -17.14 3.21 -60.28
N ALA A 87 -18.28 3.38 -60.94
CA ALA A 87 -19.37 2.43 -60.87
C ALA A 87 -19.44 1.71 -62.22
N SER A 88 -19.52 0.38 -62.16
CA SER A 88 -19.94 -0.52 -63.23
C SER A 88 -19.09 -0.51 -64.51
N GLU A 89 -18.13 -1.44 -64.62
CA GLU A 89 -17.97 -2.29 -65.82
C GLU A 89 -16.92 -3.39 -65.59
N SER A 90 -17.32 -4.63 -65.87
CA SER A 90 -16.53 -5.85 -65.78
C SER A 90 -15.50 -5.95 -66.92
N LYS A 91 -14.20 -5.88 -66.57
CA LYS A 91 -13.03 -6.54 -67.18
C LYS A 91 -11.76 -5.99 -66.53
N SER A 92 -10.81 -6.88 -66.22
CA SER A 92 -9.52 -6.60 -65.57
C SER A 92 -8.85 -5.32 -66.11
N LYS A 93 -8.97 -4.21 -65.38
CA LYS A 93 -8.16 -3.01 -65.65
C LYS A 93 -6.86 -3.16 -64.86
N SER A 94 -5.75 -3.30 -65.58
CA SER A 94 -4.41 -3.30 -65.01
C SER A 94 -4.14 -1.93 -64.37
N VAL A 95 -3.99 -1.91 -63.04
CA VAL A 95 -3.62 -0.70 -62.30
C VAL A 95 -2.11 -0.49 -62.47
N GLN A 96 -1.71 0.60 -63.11
CA GLN A 96 -0.32 1.03 -63.21
C GLN A 96 0.01 1.99 -62.07
N LEU A 97 1.08 1.70 -61.32
CA LEU A 97 1.55 2.54 -60.22
C LEU A 97 2.61 3.53 -60.72
N GLU A 98 2.52 4.78 -60.29
CA GLU A 98 3.57 5.78 -60.54
C GLU A 98 4.73 5.56 -59.56
N LEU A 99 5.92 5.31 -60.12
CA LEU A 99 7.16 5.13 -59.35
C LEU A 99 7.87 6.47 -59.19
N THR A 100 8.47 6.72 -58.02
CA THR A 100 9.39 7.85 -57.83
C THR A 100 10.65 7.69 -58.68
N GLU A 101 11.44 8.75 -58.85
CA GLU A 101 12.71 8.66 -59.57
C GLU A 101 13.67 7.63 -58.95
N VAL A 102 13.72 7.57 -57.62
CA VAL A 102 14.57 6.61 -56.89
C VAL A 102 14.06 5.19 -57.07
N GLU A 103 12.75 4.96 -56.94
CA GLU A 103 12.13 3.64 -57.17
C GLU A 103 12.28 3.19 -58.62
N SER A 104 12.22 4.11 -59.59
CA SER A 104 12.43 3.81 -61.01
C SER A 104 13.87 3.37 -61.28
N LYS A 105 14.85 4.05 -60.68
CA LYS A 105 16.27 3.65 -60.75
C LYS A 105 16.51 2.30 -60.07
N LEU A 106 15.91 2.08 -58.90
CA LEU A 106 16.00 0.81 -58.19
C LEU A 106 15.40 -0.33 -58.99
N ARG A 107 14.22 -0.13 -59.58
CA ARG A 107 13.58 -1.10 -60.49
C ARG A 107 14.50 -1.43 -61.65
N GLN A 108 15.10 -0.43 -62.29
CA GLN A 108 16.02 -0.65 -63.41
C GLN A 108 17.23 -1.49 -62.99
N LEU A 109 17.83 -1.18 -61.84
CA LEU A 109 18.93 -1.98 -61.27
C LEU A 109 18.52 -3.43 -61.07
N LEU A 110 17.37 -3.67 -60.43
CA LEU A 110 16.88 -5.02 -60.14
C LEU A 110 16.60 -5.81 -61.43
N LEU A 111 16.02 -5.18 -62.45
CA LEU A 111 15.75 -5.82 -63.74
C LEU A 111 17.02 -6.12 -64.53
N ASP A 112 18.01 -5.22 -64.50
CA ASP A 112 19.31 -5.44 -65.14
C ASP A 112 20.07 -6.59 -64.48
N VAL A 113 20.02 -6.69 -63.15
CA VAL A 113 20.59 -7.83 -62.41
C VAL A 113 19.86 -9.13 -62.78
N ALA A 114 18.52 -9.10 -62.89
CA ALA A 114 17.74 -10.26 -63.33
C ALA A 114 18.15 -10.72 -64.75
N ALA A 115 18.33 -9.79 -65.69
CA ALA A 115 18.81 -10.09 -67.03
C ALA A 115 20.24 -10.67 -67.03
N TYR A 116 21.15 -10.09 -66.24
CA TYR A 116 22.50 -10.60 -66.07
C TYR A 116 22.53 -12.05 -65.55
N ILE A 117 21.65 -12.38 -64.60
CA ILE A 117 21.52 -13.74 -64.08
C ILE A 117 20.95 -14.69 -65.14
N ASP A 118 19.96 -14.27 -65.92
CA ASP A 118 19.36 -15.08 -66.99
C ASP A 118 20.33 -15.31 -68.17
N GLU A 119 21.26 -14.38 -68.42
CA GLU A 119 22.27 -14.46 -69.48
C GLU A 119 23.56 -15.19 -69.06
N SER A 120 23.81 -15.34 -67.76
CA SER A 120 24.99 -16.02 -67.23
C SER A 120 24.77 -17.55 -67.17
N PRO A 121 25.70 -18.38 -67.66
CA PRO A 121 25.57 -19.84 -67.58
C PRO A 121 25.58 -20.31 -66.11
N ALA A 122 24.70 -21.25 -65.76
CA ALA A 122 24.58 -21.79 -64.41
C ALA A 122 25.90 -22.43 -63.96
N VAL A 123 26.61 -21.80 -63.02
CA VAL A 123 27.80 -22.36 -62.38
C VAL A 123 27.43 -22.80 -60.96
N SER A 124 27.53 -24.12 -60.77
CA SER A 124 27.66 -24.91 -59.54
C SER A 124 26.61 -24.78 -58.42
N ASP A 125 26.04 -25.94 -58.09
CA ASP A 125 25.40 -26.29 -56.82
C ASP A 125 26.26 -25.88 -55.62
N GLU A 126 26.02 -24.70 -55.05
CA GLU A 126 26.38 -24.46 -53.65
C GLU A 126 25.35 -25.15 -52.74
N PRO A 127 25.78 -25.78 -51.64
CA PRO A 127 24.89 -26.51 -50.73
C PRO A 127 24.01 -25.53 -49.94
N THR A 128 22.90 -25.10 -50.55
CA THR A 128 21.82 -24.37 -49.87
C THR A 128 20.93 -25.34 -49.10
N ALA A 129 20.33 -24.89 -48.00
CA ALA A 129 19.51 -25.74 -47.14
C ALA A 129 18.14 -26.06 -47.79
N VAL A 130 17.73 -25.27 -48.79
CA VAL A 130 16.48 -25.42 -49.53
C VAL A 130 16.78 -25.85 -50.97
N LYS A 131 16.38 -27.07 -51.35
CA LYS A 131 16.55 -27.56 -52.73
C LYS A 131 15.66 -26.77 -53.68
N VAL A 132 16.27 -26.03 -54.61
CA VAL A 132 15.56 -25.42 -55.74
C VAL A 132 15.11 -26.54 -56.68
N PRO A 133 13.80 -26.66 -57.03
CA PRO A 133 13.34 -27.63 -58.01
C PRO A 133 13.99 -27.41 -59.39
N GLU A 134 14.44 -28.48 -60.06
CA GLU A 134 15.11 -28.43 -61.37
C GLU A 134 14.26 -27.74 -62.47
N GLU A 135 12.94 -27.75 -62.32
CA GLU A 135 12.00 -27.09 -63.23
C GLU A 135 12.05 -25.55 -63.12
N LEU A 136 12.18 -25.02 -61.90
CA LEU A 136 12.28 -23.57 -61.63
C LEU A 136 13.63 -22.99 -62.05
N GLY A 137 14.70 -23.81 -62.03
CA GLY A 137 16.03 -23.39 -62.49
C GLY A 137 16.09 -23.01 -63.98
N LYS A 138 15.15 -23.49 -64.80
CA LYS A 138 15.06 -23.21 -66.25
C LYS A 138 14.17 -22.00 -66.58
N GLU A 139 13.45 -21.46 -65.61
CA GLU A 139 12.61 -20.27 -65.81
C GLU A 139 13.43 -18.97 -65.78
N LYS A 140 12.87 -17.90 -66.37
CA LYS A 140 13.44 -16.56 -66.26
C LYS A 140 13.25 -16.00 -64.85
N VAL A 141 14.16 -15.14 -64.39
CA VAL A 141 13.99 -14.43 -63.13
C VAL A 141 12.81 -13.48 -63.26
N VAL A 142 11.81 -13.66 -62.39
CA VAL A 142 10.66 -12.75 -62.26
C VAL A 142 10.70 -12.08 -60.91
N LEU A 143 10.82 -10.75 -60.92
CA LEU A 143 10.87 -9.94 -59.71
C LEU A 143 9.55 -9.22 -59.46
N ARG A 144 9.11 -9.23 -58.20
CA ARG A 144 7.91 -8.52 -57.75
C ARG A 144 8.21 -7.73 -56.50
N TRP A 145 7.67 -6.52 -56.40
CA TRP A 145 7.51 -5.88 -55.09
C TRP A 145 6.23 -6.39 -54.46
N THR A 146 6.21 -6.63 -53.15
CA THR A 146 5.07 -7.27 -52.49
C THR A 146 4.77 -6.67 -51.12
N GLY A 147 3.63 -7.06 -50.55
CA GLY A 147 3.31 -6.76 -49.16
C GLY A 147 2.89 -5.32 -48.91
N GLY A 148 3.44 -4.74 -47.84
CA GLY A 148 3.03 -3.42 -47.35
C GLY A 148 3.28 -2.29 -48.34
N TRP A 149 4.32 -2.39 -49.17
CA TRP A 149 4.66 -1.36 -50.17
C TRP A 149 3.55 -1.21 -51.22
N VAL A 150 3.05 -2.32 -51.77
CA VAL A 150 2.00 -2.30 -52.81
C VAL A 150 0.73 -1.66 -52.26
N ARG A 151 0.34 -2.07 -51.05
CA ARG A 151 -0.81 -1.51 -50.33
C ARG A 151 -0.66 -0.01 -50.11
N ASP A 152 0.45 0.41 -49.51
CA ASP A 152 0.67 1.80 -49.13
C ASP A 152 0.75 2.71 -50.37
N LYS A 153 1.35 2.22 -51.48
CA LYS A 153 1.33 2.92 -52.77
C LYS A 153 -0.05 3.08 -53.37
N LEU A 154 -0.89 2.04 -53.32
CA LEU A 154 -2.28 2.13 -53.79
C LEU A 154 -3.09 3.14 -52.96
N LEU A 155 -2.76 3.30 -51.68
CA LEU A 155 -3.36 4.30 -50.79
C LEU A 155 -2.74 5.70 -50.91
N GLY A 156 -1.72 5.88 -51.77
CA GLY A 156 -1.01 7.16 -51.95
C GLY A 156 -0.11 7.55 -50.76
N VAL A 157 0.26 6.58 -49.92
CA VAL A 157 1.16 6.75 -48.77
C VAL A 157 2.59 6.33 -49.19
N GLY A 158 3.59 7.10 -48.76
CA GLY A 158 4.99 6.72 -48.99
C GLY A 158 5.42 5.53 -48.12
N SER A 159 6.18 4.61 -48.70
CA SER A 159 6.82 3.49 -48.00
C SER A 159 8.33 3.63 -48.01
N HIS A 160 9.00 3.18 -46.96
CA HIS A 160 10.46 3.26 -46.81
C HIS A 160 11.16 1.89 -46.88
N ASP A 161 10.36 0.82 -46.82
CA ASP A 161 10.73 -0.58 -46.88
C ASP A 161 10.08 -1.26 -48.11
N ILE A 162 10.87 -2.05 -48.83
CA ILE A 162 10.43 -2.81 -50.01
C ILE A 162 10.80 -4.28 -49.86
N ASP A 163 9.79 -5.15 -49.87
CA ASP A 163 9.97 -6.59 -50.00
C ASP A 163 10.06 -6.95 -51.50
N VAL A 164 11.17 -7.54 -51.94
CA VAL A 164 11.38 -8.03 -53.30
C VAL A 164 11.25 -9.54 -53.32
N ALA A 165 10.17 -10.04 -53.94
CA ALA A 165 9.89 -11.45 -54.12
C ALA A 165 10.52 -11.99 -55.41
N ILE A 166 11.26 -13.09 -55.29
CA ILE A 166 12.03 -13.75 -56.35
C ILE A 166 11.51 -15.18 -56.56
N ASN A 167 11.33 -15.62 -57.81
CA ASN A 167 10.75 -16.93 -58.13
C ASN A 167 11.73 -18.11 -58.05
N LYS A 168 12.95 -17.98 -58.59
CA LYS A 168 13.81 -19.14 -58.89
C LYS A 168 15.05 -19.32 -58.02
N MET A 169 15.28 -18.43 -57.05
CA MET A 169 16.44 -18.50 -56.15
C MET A 169 16.17 -17.82 -54.81
N THR A 170 17.04 -18.07 -53.84
CA THR A 170 16.96 -17.46 -52.51
C THR A 170 17.36 -15.99 -52.52
N GLY A 171 16.85 -15.23 -51.54
CA GLY A 171 17.14 -13.81 -51.42
C GLY A 171 18.62 -13.54 -51.20
N GLU A 172 19.30 -14.43 -50.47
CA GLU A 172 20.76 -14.39 -50.27
C GLU A 172 21.55 -14.54 -51.58
N ASN A 173 21.25 -15.57 -52.38
CA ASN A 173 21.91 -15.79 -53.67
C ASN A 173 21.68 -14.62 -54.64
N PHE A 174 20.45 -14.09 -54.69
CA PHE A 174 20.15 -12.92 -55.50
C PHE A 174 20.93 -11.69 -55.02
N GLY A 175 21.05 -11.51 -53.70
CA GLY A 175 21.88 -10.45 -53.11
C GLY A 175 23.36 -10.55 -53.52
N LEU A 176 23.95 -11.73 -53.51
CA LEU A 176 25.32 -11.95 -54.00
C LEU A 176 25.46 -11.61 -55.49
N LYS A 177 24.46 -11.94 -56.31
CA LYS A 177 24.44 -11.56 -57.73
C LYS A 177 24.29 -10.06 -57.96
N ILE A 178 23.60 -9.33 -57.09
CA ILE A 178 23.60 -7.86 -57.11
C ILE A 178 25.03 -7.34 -56.89
N GLN A 179 25.80 -7.92 -55.96
CA GLN A 179 27.19 -7.52 -55.72
C GLN A 179 28.07 -7.78 -56.93
N GLU A 180 28.01 -8.99 -57.50
CA GLU A 180 28.77 -9.36 -58.71
C GLU A 180 28.45 -8.43 -59.90
N TYR A 181 27.18 -8.09 -60.10
CA TYR A 181 26.78 -7.18 -61.17
C TYR A 181 27.29 -5.75 -60.96
N LEU A 182 27.33 -5.27 -59.71
CA LEU A 182 27.83 -3.94 -59.36
C LEU A 182 29.37 -3.85 -59.38
N GLU A 183 30.07 -4.99 -59.25
CA GLU A 183 31.53 -5.11 -59.39
C GLU A 183 32.03 -4.92 -60.83
N LEU A 184 31.16 -5.16 -61.82
CA LEU A 184 31.51 -4.96 -63.23
C LEU A 184 31.72 -3.46 -63.55
N PRO A 185 32.80 -3.12 -64.30
CA PRO A 185 33.16 -1.73 -64.57
C PRO A 185 32.06 -1.00 -65.35
N GLY A 186 31.61 0.15 -64.83
CA GLY A 186 30.58 1.01 -65.44
C GLY A 186 29.15 0.79 -64.92
N ASN A 187 28.85 -0.37 -64.29
CA ASN A 187 27.50 -0.68 -63.82
C ASN A 187 27.11 0.14 -62.58
N ALA A 188 28.01 0.31 -61.60
CA ALA A 188 27.74 1.14 -60.42
C ALA A 188 27.57 2.65 -60.77
N GLU A 189 28.27 3.13 -61.81
CA GLU A 189 28.15 4.52 -62.29
C GLU A 189 26.78 4.78 -62.92
N LYS A 190 26.23 3.80 -63.65
CA LYS A 190 24.92 3.88 -64.31
C LYS A 190 23.78 4.26 -63.34
N TYR A 191 23.90 3.84 -62.08
CA TYR A 191 22.89 4.08 -61.03
C TYR A 191 23.25 5.23 -60.09
N GLY A 192 24.37 5.92 -60.33
CA GLY A 192 24.83 7.02 -59.49
C GLY A 192 25.32 6.57 -58.10
N LEU A 193 25.86 5.34 -58.00
CA LEU A 193 26.35 4.75 -56.74
C LEU A 193 27.83 5.05 -56.47
N ILE A 194 28.48 5.92 -57.25
CA ILE A 194 29.89 6.32 -57.09
C ILE A 194 29.97 7.84 -56.86
N GLU A 195 30.67 8.27 -55.81
CA GLU A 195 31.03 9.68 -55.60
C GLU A 195 32.18 10.10 -56.54
N LYS A 196 32.05 11.27 -57.18
CA LYS A 196 33.19 12.00 -57.76
C LYS A 196 33.98 12.66 -56.65
N ASP A 197 34.82 11.89 -55.95
CA ASP A 197 35.61 12.41 -54.84
C ASP A 197 37.04 12.73 -55.31
N GLU A 198 37.35 14.03 -55.51
CA GLU A 198 38.65 14.56 -56.00
C GLU A 198 39.85 14.24 -55.08
N LYS A 199 39.67 13.50 -53.98
CA LYS A 199 40.72 13.18 -52.99
C LYS A 199 41.23 11.74 -53.01
N THR A 200 40.90 10.93 -54.03
CA THR A 200 41.28 9.50 -54.09
C THR A 200 42.42 9.16 -55.08
N ASN A 201 43.29 10.11 -55.41
CA ASN A 201 44.41 9.85 -56.34
C ASN A 201 45.64 9.12 -55.74
N ASN A 202 45.66 8.76 -54.45
CA ASN A 202 46.84 8.19 -53.78
C ASN A 202 46.62 6.84 -53.05
N LEU A 203 45.84 5.91 -53.62
CA LEU A 203 45.67 4.56 -53.04
C LEU A 203 45.85 3.45 -54.10
N SER A 204 46.47 2.33 -53.68
CA SER A 204 46.91 1.22 -54.53
C SER A 204 45.74 0.36 -55.06
N GLY A 205 45.98 -0.32 -56.19
CA GLY A 205 44.96 -1.03 -56.97
C GLY A 205 44.20 -2.15 -56.22
N THR A 206 44.75 -2.69 -55.15
CA THR A 206 44.11 -3.73 -54.31
C THR A 206 43.13 -3.19 -53.27
N GLU A 207 43.22 -1.90 -52.89
CA GLU A 207 42.23 -1.27 -52.01
C GLU A 207 41.07 -0.63 -52.76
N LYS A 208 41.24 -0.33 -54.06
CA LYS A 208 40.16 0.16 -54.95
C LYS A 208 39.05 -0.85 -55.17
N ALA A 209 39.36 -2.16 -55.19
CA ALA A 209 38.36 -3.22 -55.34
C ALA A 209 37.52 -3.46 -54.07
N LYS A 210 37.99 -3.00 -52.89
CA LYS A 210 37.36 -3.28 -51.59
C LYS A 210 36.40 -2.19 -51.08
N ARG A 211 36.24 -1.10 -51.84
CA ARG A 211 35.30 0.00 -51.55
C ARG A 211 34.35 0.19 -52.72
N ILE A 212 33.43 -0.75 -52.89
CA ILE A 212 32.30 -0.57 -53.80
C ILE A 212 31.20 0.16 -53.04
N ALA A 213 30.95 1.38 -53.50
CA ALA A 213 29.80 2.25 -53.27
C ALA A 213 29.47 2.69 -51.81
N PRO A 214 29.42 4.00 -51.53
CA PRO A 214 28.75 4.53 -50.34
C PRO A 214 27.24 4.37 -50.53
N GLY A 215 26.72 3.18 -50.27
CA GLY A 215 25.30 2.92 -50.50
C GLY A 215 24.87 1.46 -50.45
N LEU A 216 25.80 0.50 -50.52
CA LEU A 216 25.52 -0.91 -50.28
C LEU A 216 26.11 -1.31 -48.91
N HIS A 217 25.31 -1.24 -47.85
CA HIS A 217 25.73 -1.82 -46.58
C HIS A 217 25.74 -3.35 -46.73
N LYS A 218 26.79 -3.98 -46.20
CA LYS A 218 27.04 -5.43 -46.19
C LYS A 218 25.73 -6.22 -46.12
N ILE A 219 25.48 -7.09 -47.11
CA ILE A 219 24.37 -8.04 -47.07
C ILE A 219 24.54 -8.85 -45.78
N ALA A 220 23.71 -8.56 -44.80
CA ALA A 220 23.72 -9.25 -43.53
C ALA A 220 22.60 -10.28 -43.59
N ALA A 221 22.95 -11.56 -43.56
CA ALA A 221 21.98 -12.60 -43.25
C ALA A 221 21.32 -12.22 -41.92
N ASN A 222 19.99 -12.02 -41.92
CA ASN A 222 19.27 -11.52 -40.75
C ASN A 222 19.12 -12.65 -39.72
N PRO A 223 19.82 -12.62 -38.57
CA PRO A 223 19.85 -13.74 -37.65
C PRO A 223 18.52 -13.98 -36.91
N GLU A 224 17.62 -12.99 -36.83
CA GLU A 224 16.28 -13.17 -36.24
C GLU A 224 15.29 -13.85 -37.19
N LYS A 225 15.43 -13.63 -38.51
CA LYS A 225 14.63 -14.30 -39.55
C LYS A 225 15.25 -15.64 -39.98
N SER A 226 16.57 -15.80 -39.84
CA SER A 226 17.34 -16.90 -40.43
C SER A 226 17.71 -17.97 -39.40
N LYS A 227 16.77 -18.88 -39.14
CA LYS A 227 17.13 -20.29 -38.89
C LYS A 227 16.90 -21.16 -40.13
N ASN A 228 15.91 -20.80 -40.97
CA ASN A 228 15.52 -21.58 -42.16
C ASN A 228 15.23 -20.73 -43.44
N LEU A 229 15.23 -19.39 -43.39
CA LEU A 229 14.59 -18.54 -44.42
C LEU A 229 15.49 -18.01 -45.56
N GLU A 230 16.83 -18.10 -45.48
CA GLU A 230 17.78 -17.62 -46.52
C GLU A 230 17.41 -16.23 -47.13
N THR A 231 16.93 -15.30 -46.30
CA THR A 231 16.55 -13.93 -46.69
C THR A 231 17.71 -12.95 -46.47
N ALA A 232 17.88 -11.99 -47.39
CA ALA A 232 18.88 -10.94 -47.29
C ALA A 232 18.23 -9.57 -47.10
N ASN A 233 18.73 -8.78 -46.14
CA ASN A 233 18.41 -7.36 -46.02
C ASN A 233 19.56 -6.53 -46.57
N THR A 234 19.26 -5.52 -47.37
CA THR A 234 20.22 -4.55 -47.86
C THR A 234 19.60 -3.17 -47.96
N LYS A 235 20.43 -2.13 -47.91
CA LYS A 235 20.01 -0.75 -48.17
C LYS A 235 20.58 -0.37 -49.52
N ILE A 236 19.76 0.10 -50.45
CA ILE A 236 20.17 0.53 -51.79
C ILE A 236 19.48 1.86 -52.11
N LEU A 237 20.25 2.85 -52.56
CA LEU A 237 19.74 4.21 -52.89
C LEU A 237 18.96 4.87 -51.73
N GLY A 238 19.32 4.55 -50.48
CA GLY A 238 18.65 5.06 -49.28
C GLY A 238 17.36 4.33 -48.88
N ILE A 239 16.90 3.35 -49.66
CA ILE A 239 15.71 2.53 -49.40
C ILE A 239 16.14 1.20 -48.76
N GLU A 240 15.39 0.75 -47.75
CA GLU A 240 15.60 -0.57 -47.12
C GLU A 240 14.89 -1.65 -47.93
N ILE A 241 15.63 -2.70 -48.30
CA ILE A 241 15.18 -3.75 -49.20
C ILE A 241 15.36 -5.10 -48.52
N ASP A 242 14.26 -5.85 -48.45
CA ASP A 242 14.24 -7.25 -48.02
C ASP A 242 14.08 -8.15 -49.24
N LEU A 243 15.12 -8.92 -49.56
CA LEU A 243 15.12 -9.91 -50.63
C LEU A 243 14.56 -11.22 -50.10
N VAL A 244 13.44 -11.67 -50.68
CA VAL A 244 12.72 -12.87 -50.25
C VAL A 244 12.41 -13.77 -51.45
N ASN A 245 12.50 -15.08 -51.28
CA ASN A 245 12.01 -16.03 -52.27
C ASN A 245 10.52 -16.31 -52.06
N LEU A 246 9.83 -16.61 -53.16
CA LEU A 246 8.47 -17.15 -53.13
C LEU A 246 8.50 -18.53 -52.48
N ARG A 247 7.59 -18.75 -51.54
CA ARG A 247 7.58 -19.99 -50.78
C ARG A 247 6.19 -20.48 -50.47
N LYS A 248 6.09 -21.81 -50.37
CA LYS A 248 4.97 -22.55 -49.81
C LYS A 248 5.34 -22.99 -48.40
N GLU A 249 4.40 -22.86 -47.48
CA GLU A 249 4.62 -23.20 -46.07
C GLU A 249 3.72 -24.38 -45.70
N VAL A 250 4.32 -25.45 -45.19
CA VAL A 250 3.61 -26.62 -44.65
C VAL A 250 3.70 -26.58 -43.13
N TYR A 251 2.55 -26.43 -42.48
CA TYR A 251 2.46 -26.29 -41.03
C TYR A 251 2.20 -27.65 -40.38
N ASN A 252 3.07 -28.04 -39.44
CA ASN A 252 2.87 -29.22 -38.60
C ASN A 252 2.16 -28.81 -37.30
N GLU A 253 1.28 -29.65 -36.74
CA GLU A 253 0.46 -29.27 -35.57
C GLU A 253 1.30 -28.90 -34.32
N ILE A 254 2.54 -29.41 -34.24
CA ILE A 254 3.43 -29.31 -33.08
C ILE A 254 4.41 -28.14 -33.18
N SER A 255 4.85 -27.77 -34.40
CA SER A 255 5.89 -26.75 -34.61
C SER A 255 5.27 -25.44 -35.09
N ARG A 256 5.79 -24.31 -34.55
CA ARG A 256 5.47 -22.98 -35.06
C ARG A 256 6.12 -22.71 -36.43
N ASN A 257 7.31 -23.24 -36.63
CA ASN A 257 8.07 -22.97 -37.86
C ASN A 257 7.60 -23.96 -38.93
N PRO A 258 7.01 -23.50 -40.04
CA PRO A 258 6.62 -24.38 -41.12
C PRO A 258 7.86 -24.91 -41.84
N GLU A 259 7.71 -26.08 -42.46
CA GLU A 259 8.64 -26.53 -43.49
C GLU A 259 8.40 -25.69 -44.74
N MET A 260 9.49 -25.24 -45.36
CA MET A 260 9.43 -24.29 -46.48
C MET A 260 9.90 -24.96 -47.76
N GLU A 261 9.09 -24.80 -48.80
CA GLU A 261 9.39 -25.22 -50.16
C GLU A 261 9.29 -24.02 -51.10
N PHE A 262 9.97 -24.07 -52.25
CA PHE A 262 9.76 -23.06 -53.29
C PHE A 262 8.32 -23.14 -53.79
N GLY A 263 7.64 -21.99 -53.84
CA GLY A 263 6.23 -21.90 -54.21
C GLY A 263 5.99 -20.88 -55.32
N THR A 264 4.78 -20.93 -55.88
CA THR A 264 4.31 -19.95 -56.86
C THR A 264 3.92 -18.61 -56.20
N ALA A 265 3.74 -17.56 -57.01
CA ALA A 265 3.29 -16.26 -56.50
C ALA A 265 1.88 -16.34 -55.87
N GLU A 266 1.01 -17.20 -56.40
CA GLU A 266 -0.32 -17.47 -55.85
C GLU A 266 -0.24 -18.18 -54.50
N GLU A 267 0.57 -19.24 -54.37
CA GLU A 267 0.77 -19.93 -53.08
C GLU A 267 1.39 -19.00 -52.03
N ASP A 268 2.30 -18.10 -52.44
CA ASP A 268 2.87 -17.08 -51.56
C ASP A 268 1.85 -15.99 -51.17
N ALA A 269 0.92 -15.64 -52.06
CA ALA A 269 -0.15 -14.70 -51.78
C ALA A 269 -1.11 -15.25 -50.72
N VAL A 270 -1.57 -16.48 -50.93
CA VAL A 270 -2.62 -17.13 -50.15
C VAL A 270 -2.16 -17.47 -48.72
N ARG A 271 -0.86 -17.72 -48.51
CA ARG A 271 -0.29 -17.90 -47.17
C ARG A 271 -0.13 -16.61 -46.36
N ARG A 272 -0.38 -15.41 -46.90
CA ARG A 272 -0.18 -14.14 -46.18
C ARG A 272 -1.30 -13.88 -45.17
N ASP A 273 -1.10 -12.84 -44.36
CA ASP A 273 -2.01 -12.51 -43.27
C ASP A 273 -3.33 -11.90 -43.74
N ALA A 274 -3.29 -10.94 -44.68
CA ALA A 274 -4.45 -10.23 -45.19
C ALA A 274 -4.45 -10.15 -46.71
N THR A 275 -5.64 -10.17 -47.33
CA THR A 275 -5.85 -9.97 -48.79
C THR A 275 -5.19 -8.69 -49.29
N ILE A 276 -5.36 -7.59 -48.56
CA ILE A 276 -4.75 -6.28 -48.88
C ILE A 276 -3.21 -6.27 -48.82
N ASN A 277 -2.58 -7.25 -48.18
CA ASN A 277 -1.11 -7.41 -48.10
C ASN A 277 -0.60 -8.55 -48.99
N ALA A 278 -1.51 -9.22 -49.70
CA ALA A 278 -1.22 -10.35 -50.58
C ALA A 278 -1.08 -9.94 -52.06
N MET A 279 -1.10 -8.63 -52.35
CA MET A 279 -0.89 -8.11 -53.70
C MET A 279 0.60 -7.98 -54.03
N PHE A 280 0.90 -8.13 -55.32
CA PHE A 280 2.24 -8.01 -55.88
C PHE A 280 2.27 -6.93 -56.96
N TYR A 281 3.41 -6.29 -57.15
CA TYR A 281 3.68 -5.40 -58.26
C TYR A 281 4.80 -6.00 -59.09
N ASN A 282 4.45 -6.48 -60.30
CA ASN A 282 5.38 -7.13 -61.19
C ASN A 282 6.30 -6.09 -61.86
N LEU A 283 7.61 -6.21 -61.61
CA LEU A 283 8.58 -5.23 -62.09
C LEU A 283 8.77 -5.29 -63.61
N HIS A 284 8.47 -6.41 -64.25
CA HIS A 284 8.62 -6.59 -65.68
C HIS A 284 7.43 -5.99 -66.44
N THR A 285 6.21 -6.24 -65.96
CA THR A 285 4.97 -5.80 -66.63
C THR A 285 4.45 -4.44 -66.15
N CYS A 286 4.96 -3.92 -65.03
CA CYS A 286 4.45 -2.73 -64.34
C CYS A 286 2.97 -2.85 -63.93
N GLN A 287 2.51 -4.06 -63.60
CA GLN A 287 1.13 -4.31 -63.21
C GLN A 287 1.05 -4.80 -61.78
N VAL A 288 -0.01 -4.38 -61.09
CA VAL A 288 -0.40 -4.98 -59.80
C VAL A 288 -1.14 -6.29 -60.06
N GLU A 289 -0.66 -7.37 -59.46
CA GLU A 289 -1.19 -8.71 -59.51
C GLU A 289 -1.86 -9.02 -58.16
N ASP A 290 -3.17 -9.29 -58.19
CA ASP A 290 -3.94 -9.76 -57.04
C ASP A 290 -4.34 -11.23 -57.25
N PHE A 291 -3.55 -12.13 -56.69
CA PHE A 291 -3.80 -13.57 -56.77
C PHE A 291 -4.91 -14.05 -55.82
N THR A 292 -5.33 -13.22 -54.85
CA THR A 292 -6.46 -13.54 -53.97
C THR A 292 -7.81 -13.24 -54.63
N GLY A 293 -7.80 -12.36 -55.64
CA GLY A 293 -8.98 -11.89 -56.36
C GLY A 293 -9.89 -10.97 -55.55
N GLN A 294 -9.54 -10.65 -54.29
CA GLN A 294 -10.36 -9.85 -53.37
C GLN A 294 -9.60 -8.65 -52.79
N GLY A 295 -8.28 -8.55 -52.99
CA GLY A 295 -7.46 -7.51 -52.39
C GLY A 295 -7.85 -6.09 -52.84
N PHE A 296 -8.18 -5.90 -54.12
CA PHE A 296 -8.69 -4.62 -54.61
C PHE A 296 -10.08 -4.28 -54.05
N ASP A 297 -10.99 -5.25 -54.03
CA ASP A 297 -12.35 -5.06 -53.55
C ASP A 297 -12.39 -4.79 -52.05
N ASP A 298 -11.62 -5.55 -51.26
CA ASP A 298 -11.48 -5.35 -49.81
C ASP A 298 -10.81 -4.01 -49.49
N MET A 299 -9.83 -3.58 -50.29
CA MET A 299 -9.22 -2.26 -50.15
C MET A 299 -10.23 -1.13 -50.40
N ALA A 300 -11.07 -1.26 -51.43
CA ALA A 300 -12.12 -0.30 -51.73
C ALA A 300 -13.22 -0.29 -50.65
N ALA A 301 -13.58 -1.47 -50.14
CA ALA A 301 -14.58 -1.64 -49.09
C ALA A 301 -14.07 -1.33 -47.67
N HIS A 302 -12.78 -1.05 -47.49
CA HIS A 302 -12.12 -0.85 -46.20
C HIS A 302 -12.26 -2.08 -45.26
N ILE A 303 -12.05 -3.27 -45.81
CA ILE A 303 -12.18 -4.56 -45.12
C ILE A 303 -10.82 -5.22 -44.91
N ILE A 304 -10.61 -5.80 -43.73
CA ILE A 304 -9.51 -6.71 -43.44
C ILE A 304 -10.05 -8.15 -43.44
N ARG A 305 -9.54 -8.96 -44.36
CA ARG A 305 -9.92 -10.37 -44.56
C ARG A 305 -8.66 -11.24 -44.72
N THR A 306 -8.70 -12.49 -44.26
CA THR A 306 -7.66 -13.49 -44.53
C THR A 306 -7.84 -14.11 -45.92
N PRO A 307 -6.76 -14.39 -46.69
CA PRO A 307 -6.90 -15.02 -48.01
C PRO A 307 -7.49 -16.44 -47.96
N LEU A 308 -7.22 -17.19 -46.89
CA LEU A 308 -7.77 -18.50 -46.61
C LEU A 308 -8.83 -18.44 -45.52
N GLU A 309 -9.44 -19.60 -45.24
CA GLU A 309 -10.36 -19.80 -44.12
C GLU A 309 -9.72 -19.27 -42.81
N PRO A 310 -10.39 -18.33 -42.09
CA PRO A 310 -9.79 -17.64 -40.96
C PRO A 310 -9.36 -18.54 -39.81
N PHE A 311 -10.14 -19.57 -39.48
CA PHE A 311 -9.85 -20.46 -38.35
C PHE A 311 -8.55 -21.25 -38.58
N GLN A 312 -8.40 -21.86 -39.76
CA GLN A 312 -7.18 -22.57 -40.14
C GLN A 312 -5.98 -21.61 -40.22
N THR A 313 -6.17 -20.41 -40.79
CA THR A 313 -5.14 -19.37 -40.88
C THR A 313 -4.58 -18.99 -39.50
N PHE A 314 -5.44 -18.87 -38.49
CA PHE A 314 -5.02 -18.56 -37.12
C PHE A 314 -4.50 -19.78 -36.36
N LYS A 315 -4.95 -21.00 -36.67
CA LYS A 315 -4.40 -22.24 -36.11
C LYS A 315 -2.93 -22.45 -36.56
N ASP A 316 -2.63 -22.08 -37.80
CA ASP A 316 -1.30 -22.18 -38.41
C ASP A 316 -0.35 -21.11 -37.85
N ASP A 317 -0.72 -19.83 -37.91
CA ASP A 317 0.03 -18.72 -37.29
C ASP A 317 -0.88 -17.78 -36.48
N PRO A 318 -1.03 -18.00 -35.17
CA PRO A 318 -1.88 -17.19 -34.31
C PRO A 318 -1.47 -15.72 -34.19
N LEU A 319 -0.21 -15.38 -34.50
CA LEU A 319 0.25 -13.98 -34.44
C LEU A 319 -0.51 -13.10 -35.45
N ARG A 320 -1.08 -13.71 -36.50
CA ARG A 320 -1.91 -13.01 -37.49
C ARG A 320 -3.09 -12.30 -36.85
N VAL A 321 -3.67 -12.82 -35.77
CA VAL A 321 -4.76 -12.14 -35.03
C VAL A 321 -4.33 -10.72 -34.63
N LEU A 322 -3.17 -10.59 -33.97
CA LEU A 322 -2.65 -9.29 -33.54
C LEU A 322 -2.22 -8.40 -34.71
N ARG A 323 -1.70 -9.00 -35.79
CA ARG A 323 -1.33 -8.26 -37.01
C ARG A 323 -2.55 -7.67 -37.71
N LEU A 324 -3.64 -8.42 -37.82
CA LEU A 324 -4.89 -7.95 -38.42
C LEU A 324 -5.52 -6.83 -37.59
N ILE A 325 -5.51 -6.93 -36.24
CA ILE A 325 -5.91 -5.83 -35.35
C ILE A 325 -5.02 -4.59 -35.58
N ARG A 326 -3.71 -4.77 -35.74
CA ARG A 326 -2.78 -3.69 -36.05
C ARG A 326 -3.07 -3.06 -37.42
N PHE A 327 -3.37 -3.84 -38.46
CA PHE A 327 -3.71 -3.29 -39.77
C PHE A 327 -5.05 -2.56 -39.75
N SER A 328 -6.05 -3.14 -39.10
CA SER A 328 -7.36 -2.52 -38.88
C SER A 328 -7.22 -1.15 -38.20
N SER A 329 -6.46 -1.06 -37.09
CA SER A 329 -6.21 0.21 -36.40
C SER A 329 -5.28 1.19 -37.13
N ARG A 330 -4.33 0.70 -37.94
CA ARG A 330 -3.45 1.55 -38.76
C ARG A 330 -4.19 2.19 -39.94
N LEU A 331 -5.02 1.42 -40.62
CA LEU A 331 -5.69 1.82 -41.86
C LEU A 331 -7.11 2.34 -41.65
N ASP A 332 -7.66 2.18 -40.45
CA ASP A 332 -9.06 2.45 -40.12
C ASP A 332 -10.06 1.56 -40.89
N TYR A 333 -9.71 0.27 -41.02
CA TYR A 333 -10.49 -0.72 -41.76
C TYR A 333 -11.25 -1.63 -40.81
N THR A 334 -12.39 -2.16 -41.25
CA THR A 334 -13.22 -3.09 -40.48
C THR A 334 -12.79 -4.53 -40.72
N ILE A 335 -12.72 -5.35 -39.67
CA ILE A 335 -12.43 -6.79 -39.82
C ILE A 335 -13.70 -7.51 -40.27
N GLU A 336 -13.60 -8.37 -41.27
CA GLU A 336 -14.72 -9.18 -41.78
C GLU A 336 -15.39 -10.01 -40.66
N PRO A 337 -16.73 -10.16 -40.64
CA PRO A 337 -17.44 -10.92 -39.61
C PRO A 337 -16.94 -12.35 -39.34
N GLU A 338 -16.65 -13.15 -40.38
CA GLU A 338 -16.15 -14.53 -40.20
C GLU A 338 -14.72 -14.52 -39.62
N THR A 339 -13.88 -13.62 -40.12
CA THR A 339 -12.54 -13.40 -39.59
C THR A 339 -12.60 -12.96 -38.11
N ALA A 340 -13.50 -12.05 -37.76
CA ALA A 340 -13.71 -11.57 -36.40
C ALA A 340 -14.23 -12.69 -35.45
N LYS A 341 -15.11 -13.56 -35.95
CA LYS A 341 -15.60 -14.72 -35.20
C LYS A 341 -14.49 -15.71 -34.87
N ALA A 342 -13.61 -16.01 -35.83
CA ALA A 342 -12.46 -16.87 -35.60
C ALA A 342 -11.44 -16.26 -34.62
N MET A 343 -11.25 -14.94 -34.62
CA MET A 343 -10.38 -14.26 -33.63
C MET A 343 -10.87 -14.39 -32.19
N GLY A 344 -12.18 -14.40 -31.98
CA GLY A 344 -12.80 -14.55 -30.67
C GLY A 344 -12.88 -15.99 -30.16
N ASP A 345 -12.55 -16.98 -30.99
CA ASP A 345 -12.69 -18.39 -30.63
C ASP A 345 -11.69 -18.80 -29.52
N PRO A 346 -12.15 -19.42 -28.41
CA PRO A 346 -11.27 -19.83 -27.30
C PRO A 346 -10.12 -20.74 -27.72
N THR A 347 -10.33 -21.60 -28.72
CA THR A 347 -9.30 -22.51 -29.24
C THR A 347 -8.15 -21.73 -29.84
N ILE A 348 -8.45 -20.69 -30.64
CA ILE A 348 -7.42 -19.83 -31.24
C ILE A 348 -6.68 -19.05 -30.17
N GLN A 349 -7.38 -18.58 -29.13
CA GLN A 349 -6.74 -17.90 -28.01
C GLN A 349 -5.74 -18.78 -27.28
N ASP A 350 -6.07 -20.06 -27.06
CA ASP A 350 -5.16 -21.00 -26.40
C ASP A 350 -3.98 -21.39 -27.30
N VAL A 351 -4.20 -21.54 -28.62
CA VAL A 351 -3.09 -21.75 -29.56
C VAL A 351 -2.17 -20.53 -29.59
N LEU A 352 -2.70 -19.30 -29.55
CA LEU A 352 -1.91 -18.07 -29.43
C LEU A 352 -1.07 -18.10 -28.17
N LYS A 353 -1.64 -18.54 -27.04
CA LYS A 353 -0.92 -18.59 -25.77
C LYS A 353 0.30 -19.52 -25.81
N ILE A 354 0.15 -20.67 -26.48
CA ILE A 354 1.13 -21.75 -26.50
C ILE A 354 2.19 -21.54 -27.60
N LYS A 355 1.77 -21.24 -28.83
CA LYS A 355 2.69 -21.19 -29.99
C LYS A 355 3.51 -19.91 -30.08
N ILE A 356 3.02 -18.78 -29.54
CA ILE A 356 3.63 -17.46 -29.76
C ILE A 356 4.38 -16.98 -28.52
N SER A 357 5.65 -16.62 -28.72
CA SER A 357 6.47 -16.02 -27.66
C SER A 357 5.98 -14.61 -27.29
N ARG A 358 6.14 -14.25 -26.02
CA ARG A 358 5.66 -12.98 -25.45
C ARG A 358 6.36 -11.76 -26.04
N GLU A 359 7.61 -11.92 -26.49
CA GLU A 359 8.37 -10.88 -27.16
C GLU A 359 7.70 -10.47 -28.49
N ARG A 360 7.20 -11.44 -29.25
CA ARG A 360 6.51 -11.15 -30.53
C ARG A 360 5.14 -10.52 -30.32
N VAL A 361 4.43 -10.89 -29.24
CA VAL A 361 3.21 -10.20 -28.80
C VAL A 361 3.53 -8.74 -28.45
N GLY A 362 4.60 -8.51 -27.68
CA GLY A 362 5.08 -7.17 -27.31
C GLY A 362 5.40 -6.28 -28.51
N ILE A 363 6.08 -6.82 -29.54
CA ILE A 363 6.41 -6.07 -30.77
C ILE A 363 5.15 -5.63 -31.52
N GLU A 364 4.16 -6.51 -31.67
CA GLU A 364 2.91 -6.14 -32.35
C GLU A 364 2.09 -5.14 -31.51
N LEU A 365 2.06 -5.31 -30.18
CA LEU A 365 1.43 -4.37 -29.24
C LEU A 365 2.09 -2.98 -29.30
N GLU A 366 3.40 -2.91 -29.30
CA GLU A 366 4.12 -1.64 -29.41
C GLU A 366 3.79 -0.93 -30.73
N LYS A 367 3.76 -1.66 -31.85
CA LYS A 367 3.44 -1.09 -33.16
C LYS A 367 2.00 -0.59 -33.25
N MET A 368 1.02 -1.26 -32.63
CA MET A 368 -0.37 -0.79 -32.61
C MET A 368 -0.55 0.42 -31.69
N LEU A 369 0.16 0.48 -30.55
CA LEU A 369 0.06 1.60 -29.61
C LEU A 369 0.82 2.86 -30.06
N LYS A 370 1.87 2.71 -30.87
CA LYS A 370 2.53 3.83 -31.58
C LYS A 370 1.83 4.19 -32.89
N GLY A 371 0.81 3.43 -33.28
CA GLY A 371 0.03 3.64 -34.49
C GLY A 371 -0.89 4.88 -34.42
N PRO A 372 -1.61 5.18 -35.52
CA PRO A 372 -2.48 6.35 -35.59
C PRO A 372 -3.74 6.24 -34.73
N ARG A 373 -4.28 5.02 -34.50
CA ARG A 373 -5.49 4.79 -33.67
C ARG A 373 -5.28 3.71 -32.58
N PRO A 374 -4.51 3.99 -31.52
CA PRO A 374 -4.27 3.03 -30.44
C PRO A 374 -5.54 2.59 -29.70
N ARG A 375 -6.49 3.52 -29.48
CA ARG A 375 -7.80 3.21 -28.88
C ARG A 375 -8.50 2.07 -29.61
N MET A 376 -8.58 2.16 -30.93
CA MET A 376 -9.26 1.14 -31.74
C MET A 376 -8.58 -0.23 -31.62
N ALA A 377 -7.25 -0.26 -31.52
CA ALA A 377 -6.53 -1.51 -31.30
C ALA A 377 -6.88 -2.15 -29.94
N LEU A 378 -6.93 -1.35 -28.87
CA LEU A 378 -7.30 -1.82 -27.54
C LEU A 378 -8.78 -2.23 -27.47
N GLU A 379 -9.67 -1.49 -28.13
CA GLU A 379 -11.09 -1.81 -28.27
C GLU A 379 -11.31 -3.14 -28.99
N LEU A 380 -10.55 -3.43 -30.05
CA LEU A 380 -10.62 -4.72 -30.75
C LEU A 380 -10.11 -5.87 -29.87
N ILE A 381 -9.04 -5.66 -29.11
CA ILE A 381 -8.54 -6.64 -28.13
C ILE A 381 -9.61 -6.94 -27.07
N ASP A 382 -10.28 -5.91 -26.57
CA ASP A 382 -11.36 -6.01 -25.60
C ASP A 382 -12.59 -6.75 -26.18
N ARG A 383 -13.05 -6.32 -27.35
CA ARG A 383 -14.19 -6.88 -28.07
C ARG A 383 -14.04 -8.37 -28.39
N PHE A 384 -12.82 -8.81 -28.70
CA PHE A 384 -12.52 -10.23 -28.99
C PHE A 384 -12.16 -11.03 -27.74
N GLY A 385 -12.19 -10.43 -26.54
CA GLY A 385 -11.86 -11.11 -25.28
C GLY A 385 -10.40 -11.51 -25.15
N LEU A 386 -9.50 -10.84 -25.89
CA LEU A 386 -8.08 -11.21 -26.00
C LEU A 386 -7.22 -10.66 -24.85
N TYR A 387 -7.79 -9.93 -23.89
CA TYR A 387 -7.04 -9.26 -22.82
C TYR A 387 -6.10 -10.21 -22.07
N GLN A 388 -6.63 -11.32 -21.53
CA GLN A 388 -5.80 -12.29 -20.81
C GLN A 388 -4.77 -12.93 -21.73
N THR A 389 -5.17 -13.26 -22.96
CA THR A 389 -4.33 -13.91 -23.97
C THR A 389 -3.11 -13.05 -24.37
N VAL A 390 -3.28 -11.72 -24.42
CA VAL A 390 -2.23 -10.75 -24.78
C VAL A 390 -1.39 -10.32 -23.57
N PHE A 391 -2.04 -9.94 -22.46
CA PHE A 391 -1.36 -9.27 -21.36
C PHE A 391 -0.91 -10.21 -20.22
N THR A 392 -1.48 -11.42 -20.10
CA THR A 392 -1.08 -12.34 -19.02
C THR A 392 -0.06 -13.37 -19.48
N ASP A 393 0.87 -13.72 -18.58
CA ASP A 393 1.85 -14.77 -18.83
C ASP A 393 1.18 -16.15 -18.68
N PRO A 394 1.13 -16.98 -19.74
CA PRO A 394 0.50 -18.30 -19.68
C PRO A 394 1.29 -19.30 -18.82
N THR A 395 2.56 -19.03 -18.50
CA THR A 395 3.42 -19.96 -17.74
C THR A 395 3.30 -19.79 -16.23
N ARG A 396 2.66 -18.71 -15.78
CA ARG A 396 2.57 -18.35 -14.37
C ARG A 396 1.16 -17.98 -13.98
N GLU A 397 0.61 -18.73 -13.04
CA GLU A 397 -0.64 -18.35 -12.40
C GLU A 397 -0.42 -17.15 -11.47
N LEU A 398 -1.18 -16.08 -11.71
CA LEU A 398 -1.27 -14.93 -10.83
C LEU A 398 -2.35 -15.18 -9.77
N PRO A 399 -2.21 -14.63 -8.54
CA PRO A 399 -3.10 -14.95 -7.42
C PRO A 399 -4.54 -14.44 -7.60
N CYS A 400 -4.77 -13.55 -8.56
CA CYS A 400 -6.08 -12.99 -8.90
C CYS A 400 -6.20 -12.86 -10.42
N LYS A 401 -7.43 -12.67 -10.89
CA LYS A 401 -7.74 -12.38 -12.29
C LYS A 401 -7.78 -10.86 -12.50
N PRO A 402 -7.55 -10.36 -13.73
CA PRO A 402 -7.68 -8.94 -14.01
C PRO A 402 -9.12 -8.49 -13.94
N ASP A 403 -9.36 -7.29 -13.42
CA ASP A 403 -10.65 -6.62 -13.43
C ASP A 403 -10.89 -5.98 -14.80
N THR A 404 -11.26 -6.78 -15.81
CA THR A 404 -11.38 -6.33 -17.20
C THR A 404 -12.45 -5.25 -17.41
N GLU A 405 -13.38 -5.06 -16.47
CA GLU A 405 -14.34 -3.95 -16.47
C GLU A 405 -13.65 -2.58 -16.47
N TYR A 406 -12.43 -2.51 -15.95
CA TYR A 406 -11.61 -1.30 -15.91
C TYR A 406 -10.91 -0.99 -17.23
N PHE A 407 -10.86 -1.95 -18.16
CA PHE A 407 -10.09 -1.79 -19.39
C PHE A 407 -10.71 -0.77 -20.35
N GLN A 408 -12.02 -0.88 -20.62
CA GLN A 408 -12.74 0.06 -21.49
C GLN A 408 -12.70 1.50 -20.99
N PRO A 409 -13.08 1.79 -19.73
CA PRO A 409 -13.00 3.15 -19.21
C PRO A 409 -11.58 3.74 -19.23
N ALA A 410 -10.55 2.91 -19.08
CA ALA A 410 -9.15 3.36 -19.08
C ALA A 410 -8.71 3.85 -20.47
N TYR A 411 -8.90 3.07 -21.54
CA TYR A 411 -8.51 3.51 -22.89
C TYR A 411 -9.44 4.62 -23.43
N ASP A 412 -10.71 4.65 -23.02
CA ASP A 412 -11.64 5.73 -23.33
C ASP A 412 -11.16 7.06 -22.73
N PHE A 413 -10.72 7.01 -21.47
CA PHE A 413 -10.20 8.17 -20.79
C PHE A 413 -8.91 8.67 -21.41
N VAL A 414 -7.94 7.80 -21.69
CA VAL A 414 -6.68 8.20 -22.36
C VAL A 414 -6.94 8.84 -23.72
N GLN A 415 -7.84 8.27 -24.54
CA GLN A 415 -8.24 8.90 -25.80
C GLN A 415 -8.80 10.30 -25.57
N SER A 416 -9.70 10.47 -24.60
CA SER A 416 -10.33 11.76 -24.33
C SER A 416 -9.32 12.84 -23.95
N VAL A 417 -8.29 12.49 -23.16
CA VAL A 417 -7.20 13.40 -22.78
C VAL A 417 -6.36 13.79 -23.99
N LEU A 418 -6.03 12.83 -24.87
CA LEU A 418 -5.25 13.07 -26.09
C LEU A 418 -5.98 13.93 -27.12
N GLN A 419 -7.30 13.77 -27.24
CA GLN A 419 -8.13 14.57 -28.15
C GLN A 419 -8.44 15.97 -27.63
N LYS A 420 -8.08 16.29 -26.38
CA LYS A 420 -8.43 17.55 -25.72
C LYS A 420 -9.94 17.82 -25.74
N ASN A 421 -10.74 16.78 -25.49
CA ASN A 421 -12.20 16.89 -25.49
C ASN A 421 -12.70 17.94 -24.47
N ASP A 422 -13.87 18.52 -24.77
CA ASP A 422 -14.52 19.52 -23.90
C ASP A 422 -14.67 18.97 -22.47
N GLY A 423 -14.13 19.70 -21.49
CA GLY A 423 -14.17 19.35 -20.07
C GLY A 423 -12.85 18.83 -19.48
N ILE A 424 -11.83 18.55 -20.29
CA ILE A 424 -10.48 18.19 -19.78
C ILE A 424 -9.61 19.46 -19.71
N PRO A 425 -9.12 19.83 -18.52
CA PRO A 425 -8.23 20.98 -18.38
C PRO A 425 -6.95 20.83 -19.21
N ALA A 426 -6.61 21.85 -20.00
CA ALA A 426 -5.43 21.84 -20.89
C ALA A 426 -4.12 21.54 -20.16
N ALA A 427 -3.99 21.96 -18.89
CA ALA A 427 -2.82 21.70 -18.05
C ALA A 427 -2.46 20.21 -17.94
N ILE A 428 -3.45 19.31 -17.98
CA ILE A 428 -3.24 17.86 -17.89
C ILE A 428 -2.51 17.36 -19.13
N HIS A 429 -3.07 17.63 -20.31
CA HIS A 429 -2.46 17.23 -21.58
C HIS A 429 -1.09 17.90 -21.76
N ASP A 430 -1.03 19.22 -21.58
CA ASP A 430 0.16 20.01 -21.92
C ASP A 430 1.33 19.76 -20.97
N THR A 431 1.09 19.23 -19.75
CA THR A 431 2.15 18.91 -18.79
C THR A 431 2.49 17.44 -18.70
N LEU A 432 1.50 16.53 -18.80
CA LEU A 432 1.71 15.10 -18.60
C LEU A 432 1.90 14.30 -19.89
N LEU A 433 1.50 14.83 -21.06
CA LEU A 433 1.59 14.15 -22.36
C LEU A 433 2.23 15.04 -23.43
N ARG A 434 3.47 15.46 -23.18
CA ARG A 434 4.20 16.47 -23.96
C ARG A 434 4.74 15.94 -25.28
N ASP A 435 5.19 14.69 -25.27
CA ASP A 435 5.85 14.04 -26.40
C ASP A 435 5.21 12.69 -26.75
N ARG A 436 5.65 12.10 -27.87
CA ARG A 436 5.11 10.83 -28.37
C ARG A 436 5.40 9.65 -27.42
N ASP A 437 6.48 9.70 -26.66
CA ASP A 437 6.83 8.62 -25.73
C ASP A 437 5.94 8.66 -24.49
N GLU A 438 5.64 9.86 -23.95
CA GLU A 438 4.66 10.04 -22.86
C GLU A 438 3.25 9.64 -23.30
N GLN A 439 2.86 9.94 -24.55
CA GLN A 439 1.58 9.46 -25.12
C GLN A 439 1.52 7.94 -25.23
N TYR A 440 2.61 7.30 -25.68
CA TYR A 440 2.72 5.85 -25.71
C TYR A 440 2.65 5.24 -24.30
N LEU A 441 3.33 5.84 -23.32
CA LEU A 441 3.26 5.40 -21.92
C LEU A 441 1.85 5.54 -21.34
N ALA A 442 1.08 6.56 -21.73
CA ALA A 442 -0.32 6.69 -21.33
C ALA A 442 -1.17 5.49 -21.78
N TRP A 443 -0.96 5.03 -23.01
CA TRP A 443 -1.62 3.83 -23.52
C TRP A 443 -1.20 2.57 -22.75
N ILE A 444 0.09 2.40 -22.48
CA ILE A 444 0.60 1.28 -21.66
C ILE A 444 0.02 1.33 -20.24
N CYS A 445 -0.11 2.52 -19.65
CA CYS A 445 -0.77 2.68 -18.35
C CYS A 445 -2.20 2.13 -18.42
N ALA A 446 -2.99 2.51 -19.43
CA ALA A 446 -4.34 1.99 -19.63
C ALA A 446 -4.40 0.47 -19.78
N THR A 447 -3.40 -0.17 -20.41
CA THR A 447 -3.39 -1.63 -20.57
C THR A 447 -3.13 -2.39 -19.28
N VAL A 448 -2.53 -1.77 -18.26
CA VAL A 448 -2.20 -2.44 -16.99
C VAL A 448 -3.09 -2.01 -15.82
N VAL A 449 -3.99 -1.02 -16.01
CA VAL A 449 -4.98 -0.60 -14.98
C VAL A 449 -5.82 -1.76 -14.43
N PRO A 450 -6.26 -2.77 -15.21
CA PRO A 450 -7.01 -3.90 -14.67
C PRO A 450 -6.26 -4.73 -13.61
N TRP A 451 -4.98 -4.45 -13.38
CA TRP A 451 -4.13 -5.06 -12.36
C TRP A 451 -3.68 -4.08 -11.26
N ALA A 452 -4.23 -2.86 -11.22
CA ALA A 452 -3.79 -1.81 -10.30
C ALA A 452 -4.06 -2.16 -8.82
N ASP A 453 -5.23 -2.72 -8.51
CA ASP A 453 -5.65 -3.08 -7.15
C ASP A 453 -5.31 -4.53 -6.77
N ALA A 454 -4.63 -5.25 -7.64
CA ALA A 454 -4.29 -6.64 -7.45
C ALA A 454 -3.27 -6.81 -6.30
N PRO A 455 -3.47 -7.77 -5.36
CA PRO A 455 -2.57 -7.96 -4.23
C PRO A 455 -1.16 -8.31 -4.67
N THR A 456 -0.16 -7.78 -3.96
CA THR A 456 1.25 -7.99 -4.30
C THR A 456 1.64 -9.46 -4.23
N VAL A 457 2.44 -9.92 -5.19
CA VAL A 457 2.93 -11.30 -5.27
C VAL A 457 4.25 -11.43 -4.52
N PRO A 458 4.39 -12.37 -3.57
CA PRO A 458 5.64 -12.61 -2.86
C PRO A 458 6.81 -12.89 -3.81
N HIS A 459 8.00 -12.40 -3.44
CA HIS A 459 9.21 -12.71 -4.16
C HIS A 459 9.67 -14.15 -3.84
N HIS A 460 10.25 -14.87 -4.80
CA HIS A 460 10.81 -16.22 -4.59
C HIS A 460 11.97 -16.25 -3.58
N LYS A 461 12.60 -15.08 -3.35
CA LYS A 461 13.59 -14.83 -2.29
C LYS A 461 12.91 -14.05 -1.16
N PRO A 462 12.84 -14.57 0.07
CA PRO A 462 12.03 -13.99 1.16
C PRO A 462 12.51 -12.60 1.63
N LEU A 463 13.76 -12.23 1.35
CA LEU A 463 14.34 -10.93 1.73
C LEU A 463 14.09 -9.81 0.71
N GLN A 464 13.53 -10.13 -0.48
CA GLN A 464 13.26 -9.13 -1.52
C GLN A 464 11.82 -8.65 -1.49
N ARG A 465 11.61 -7.41 -1.93
CA ARG A 465 10.28 -6.78 -1.96
C ARG A 465 9.33 -7.58 -2.87
N PRO A 466 8.04 -7.69 -2.49
CA PRO A 466 7.06 -8.36 -3.34
C PRO A 466 6.86 -7.57 -4.64
N PHE A 467 6.41 -8.25 -5.68
CA PHE A 467 6.12 -7.65 -6.98
C PHE A 467 4.66 -7.22 -7.07
N PHE A 468 4.40 -6.12 -7.76
CA PHE A 468 3.05 -5.77 -8.20
C PHE A 468 2.64 -6.64 -9.40
N PRO A 469 1.40 -7.18 -9.45
CA PRO A 469 0.91 -7.92 -10.61
C PRO A 469 0.98 -7.14 -11.92
N ALA A 470 0.60 -5.85 -11.94
CA ALA A 470 0.72 -4.99 -13.11
C ALA A 470 2.17 -4.88 -13.65
N TYR A 471 3.16 -4.90 -12.76
CA TYR A 471 4.58 -4.95 -13.15
C TYR A 471 4.95 -6.30 -13.78
N LEU A 472 4.46 -7.42 -13.23
CA LEU A 472 4.69 -8.74 -13.80
C LEU A 472 4.01 -8.91 -15.16
N VAL A 473 2.82 -8.34 -15.33
CA VAL A 473 2.07 -8.29 -16.59
C VAL A 473 2.86 -7.56 -17.68
N ALA A 474 3.42 -6.40 -17.35
CA ALA A 474 4.29 -5.68 -18.28
C ALA A 474 5.57 -6.46 -18.60
N ARG A 475 6.24 -6.99 -17.57
CA ARG A 475 7.55 -7.63 -17.72
C ARG A 475 7.48 -9.00 -18.38
N GLU A 476 6.51 -9.83 -18.03
CA GLU A 476 6.42 -11.23 -18.49
C GLU A 476 5.32 -11.43 -19.54
N GLY A 477 4.20 -10.71 -19.43
CA GLY A 477 3.05 -10.84 -20.31
C GLY A 477 3.32 -10.38 -21.74
N PHE A 478 3.79 -9.15 -21.92
CA PHE A 478 4.14 -8.61 -23.24
C PHE A 478 5.61 -8.15 -23.35
N LYS A 479 6.47 -8.54 -22.40
CA LYS A 479 7.93 -8.32 -22.42
C LYS A 479 8.31 -6.85 -22.66
N ALA A 480 7.69 -5.95 -21.90
CA ALA A 480 7.98 -4.52 -21.97
C ALA A 480 9.45 -4.20 -21.61
N PRO A 481 10.02 -3.11 -22.16
CA PRO A 481 11.35 -2.65 -21.78
C PRO A 481 11.44 -2.35 -20.27
N ASN A 482 12.59 -2.62 -19.64
CA ASN A 482 12.79 -2.39 -18.20
C ASN A 482 12.39 -0.99 -17.73
N LYS A 483 12.68 0.05 -18.53
CA LYS A 483 12.28 1.43 -18.23
C LYS A 483 10.76 1.57 -18.05
N VAL A 484 9.97 0.90 -18.87
CA VAL A 484 8.50 0.92 -18.80
C VAL A 484 8.02 0.17 -17.54
N CYS A 485 8.62 -0.99 -17.27
CA CYS A 485 8.33 -1.77 -16.06
C CYS A 485 8.62 -0.98 -14.78
N ASP A 486 9.76 -0.29 -14.71
CA ASP A 486 10.17 0.52 -13.57
C ASP A 486 9.19 1.69 -13.35
N VAL A 487 8.69 2.30 -14.42
CA VAL A 487 7.65 3.35 -14.35
C VAL A 487 6.38 2.79 -13.73
N ILE A 488 5.87 1.65 -14.19
CA ILE A 488 4.65 1.03 -13.65
C ILE A 488 4.83 0.69 -12.16
N ALA A 489 5.97 0.11 -11.79
CA ALA A 489 6.26 -0.20 -10.39
C ALA A 489 6.34 1.07 -9.52
N ALA A 490 6.93 2.15 -10.02
CA ALA A 490 6.99 3.44 -9.32
C ALA A 490 5.59 4.06 -9.15
N SER A 491 4.74 4.01 -10.20
CA SER A 491 3.36 4.51 -10.16
C SER A 491 2.54 3.87 -9.04
N LEU A 492 2.71 2.57 -8.83
CA LEU A 492 2.02 1.81 -7.78
C LEU A 492 2.66 2.01 -6.40
N THR A 493 3.99 2.07 -6.33
CA THR A 493 4.72 2.29 -5.08
C THR A 493 4.38 3.65 -4.45
N ASN A 494 4.26 4.69 -5.29
CA ASN A 494 4.02 6.06 -4.84
C ASN A 494 2.53 6.44 -4.88
N SER A 495 1.63 5.51 -5.21
CA SER A 495 0.20 5.77 -5.44
C SER A 495 -0.48 6.48 -4.27
N GLU A 496 -0.37 5.93 -3.05
CA GLU A 496 -0.99 6.52 -1.86
C GLU A 496 -0.46 7.94 -1.56
N GLU A 497 0.83 8.19 -1.76
CA GLU A 497 1.43 9.51 -1.56
C GLU A 497 0.91 10.51 -2.59
N ILE A 498 0.85 10.12 -3.86
CA ILE A 498 0.34 10.95 -4.96
C ILE A 498 -1.13 11.31 -4.70
N HIS A 499 -2.00 10.32 -4.44
CA HIS A 499 -3.42 10.54 -4.15
C HIS A 499 -3.60 11.51 -2.98
N LYS A 500 -2.90 11.25 -1.87
CA LYS A 500 -2.99 12.09 -0.67
C LYS A 500 -2.53 13.53 -0.96
N LEU A 501 -1.41 13.71 -1.64
CA LEU A 501 -0.84 15.03 -1.89
C LEU A 501 -1.67 15.84 -2.90
N VAL A 502 -2.16 15.20 -3.98
CA VAL A 502 -3.06 15.84 -4.96
C VAL A 502 -4.35 16.29 -4.27
N PHE A 503 -4.97 15.42 -3.48
CA PHE A 503 -6.18 15.74 -2.74
C PHE A 503 -5.98 16.87 -1.73
N GLN A 504 -4.91 16.80 -0.92
CA GLN A 504 -4.60 17.82 0.08
C GLN A 504 -4.25 19.17 -0.54
N CYS A 505 -3.48 19.17 -1.64
CA CYS A 505 -3.14 20.38 -2.38
C CYS A 505 -4.39 21.03 -2.98
N ALA A 506 -5.24 20.26 -3.67
CA ALA A 506 -6.49 20.77 -4.23
C ALA A 506 -7.44 21.33 -3.15
N LYS A 507 -7.53 20.67 -1.99
CA LYS A 507 -8.31 21.16 -0.85
C LYS A 507 -7.71 22.44 -0.25
N GLY A 508 -6.40 22.50 -0.06
CA GLY A 508 -5.68 23.67 0.47
C GLY A 508 -5.85 24.91 -0.42
N LEU A 509 -5.77 24.72 -1.75
CA LEU A 509 -6.01 25.79 -2.72
C LEU A 509 -7.45 26.33 -2.69
N ARG A 510 -8.43 25.47 -2.37
CA ARG A 510 -9.84 25.87 -2.23
C ARG A 510 -10.14 26.51 -0.87
N GLN A 511 -9.43 26.13 0.19
CA GLN A 511 -9.69 26.58 1.57
C GLN A 511 -8.40 27.03 2.30
N PRO A 512 -7.83 28.19 1.93
CA PRO A 512 -6.53 28.66 2.46
C PRO A 512 -6.53 28.83 3.98
N ASN A 513 -7.67 29.24 4.57
CA ASN A 513 -7.78 29.60 5.99
C ASN A 513 -7.84 28.40 6.96
N THR A 514 -7.81 27.17 6.46
CA THR A 514 -7.93 25.94 7.27
C THR A 514 -6.60 25.23 7.51
N MET A 515 -5.50 25.77 6.97
CA MET A 515 -4.19 25.10 6.93
C MET A 515 -3.33 25.50 8.12
N SER A 516 -2.65 24.54 8.75
CA SER A 516 -1.63 24.80 9.77
C SER A 516 -0.35 25.33 9.09
N PRO A 517 0.30 26.39 9.61
CA PRO A 517 1.56 26.90 9.05
C PRO A 517 2.72 25.88 9.04
N SER A 518 2.63 24.83 9.86
CA SER A 518 3.69 23.83 10.03
C SER A 518 3.63 22.66 9.04
N ASP A 519 2.51 22.46 8.36
CA ASP A 519 2.25 21.28 7.51
C ASP A 519 1.37 21.69 6.32
N ASP A 520 1.91 22.60 5.50
CA ASP A 520 1.22 23.14 4.33
C ASP A 520 1.46 22.23 3.09
N PRO A 521 0.43 21.52 2.60
CA PRO A 521 0.53 20.66 1.43
C PRO A 521 0.64 21.44 0.11
N THR A 522 0.41 22.76 0.13
CA THR A 522 0.56 23.64 -1.03
C THR A 522 1.93 24.31 -1.08
N ALA A 523 2.77 24.12 -0.06
CA ALA A 523 4.09 24.72 0.04
C ALA A 523 5.05 24.18 -1.03
N ARG A 524 5.95 25.07 -1.47
CA ARG A 524 6.90 24.81 -2.56
C ARG A 524 7.89 23.70 -2.24
N ASP A 525 8.34 23.60 -1.00
CA ASP A 525 9.26 22.55 -0.55
C ASP A 525 8.55 21.22 -0.35
N THR A 526 7.34 21.20 0.22
CA THR A 526 6.54 19.96 0.34
C THR A 526 6.34 19.32 -1.04
N LEU A 527 5.84 20.11 -1.99
CA LEU A 527 5.56 19.66 -3.36
C LEU A 527 6.84 19.35 -4.15
N GLY A 528 7.87 20.21 -4.06
CA GLY A 528 9.14 20.00 -4.76
C GLY A 528 9.90 18.78 -4.25
N MET A 529 9.86 18.50 -2.94
CA MET A 529 10.45 17.29 -2.37
C MET A 529 9.67 16.04 -2.79
N ALA A 530 8.35 16.11 -2.94
CA ALA A 530 7.55 14.99 -3.45
C ALA A 530 7.92 14.65 -4.91
N VAL A 531 7.98 15.65 -5.79
CA VAL A 531 8.41 15.48 -7.20
C VAL A 531 9.81 14.86 -7.27
N ARG A 532 10.74 15.28 -6.41
CA ARG A 532 12.08 14.66 -6.31
C ARG A 532 12.05 13.19 -5.89
N ARG A 533 11.18 12.83 -4.93
CA ARG A 533 11.03 11.44 -4.48
C ARG A 533 10.45 10.56 -5.58
N TRP A 534 9.48 11.07 -6.33
CA TRP A 534 8.87 10.37 -7.46
C TRP A 534 9.83 10.27 -8.66
N GLY A 535 10.79 11.19 -8.78
CA GLY A 535 11.86 11.15 -9.77
C GLY A 535 11.41 11.62 -11.15
N SER A 536 12.20 11.29 -12.18
CA SER A 536 12.00 11.82 -13.54
C SER A 536 10.72 11.36 -14.22
N THR A 537 10.10 10.28 -13.74
CA THR A 537 8.90 9.67 -14.32
C THR A 537 7.62 10.10 -13.59
N TRP A 538 7.70 11.09 -12.70
CA TRP A 538 6.57 11.55 -11.88
C TRP A 538 5.33 11.91 -12.70
N ARG A 539 5.50 12.46 -13.91
CA ARG A 539 4.39 12.83 -14.80
C ARG A 539 3.54 11.62 -15.17
N THR A 540 4.19 10.53 -15.57
CA THR A 540 3.52 9.26 -15.89
C THR A 540 2.91 8.62 -14.65
N GLN A 541 3.56 8.74 -13.49
CA GLN A 541 3.02 8.24 -12.22
C GLN A 541 1.73 8.97 -11.83
N VAL A 542 1.71 10.30 -11.93
CA VAL A 542 0.51 11.12 -11.70
C VAL A 542 -0.58 10.78 -12.72
N LEU A 543 -0.22 10.59 -14.00
CA LEU A 543 -1.17 10.18 -15.04
C LEU A 543 -1.78 8.81 -14.75
N PHE A 544 -0.97 7.82 -14.37
CA PHE A 544 -1.44 6.47 -14.03
C PHE A 544 -2.47 6.49 -12.88
N ASN A 545 -2.14 7.20 -11.80
CA ASN A 545 -3.03 7.35 -10.63
C ASN A 545 -4.33 8.08 -11.00
N MET A 546 -4.25 9.12 -11.84
CA MET A 546 -5.45 9.79 -12.37
C MET A 546 -6.32 8.85 -13.21
N ILE A 547 -5.74 8.02 -14.10
CA ILE A 547 -6.49 7.03 -14.88
C ILE A 547 -7.18 6.05 -13.93
N HIS A 548 -6.45 5.52 -12.95
CA HIS A 548 -6.98 4.56 -11.97
C HIS A 548 -8.15 5.14 -11.16
N GLU A 549 -8.04 6.37 -10.64
CA GLU A 549 -9.13 7.03 -9.90
C GLU A 549 -10.38 7.26 -10.76
N VAL A 550 -10.21 7.66 -12.03
CA VAL A 550 -11.34 7.86 -12.96
C VAL A 550 -12.06 6.55 -13.24
N VAL A 551 -11.29 5.46 -13.39
CA VAL A 551 -11.82 4.13 -13.71
C VAL A 551 -12.51 3.49 -12.51
N LEU A 552 -12.00 3.70 -11.30
CA LEU A 552 -12.64 3.26 -10.05
C LEU A 552 -14.05 3.85 -9.85
N GLY A 553 -14.32 5.04 -10.41
CA GLY A 553 -15.66 5.65 -10.40
C GLY A 553 -16.19 6.04 -9.02
N GLN A 554 -15.37 6.01 -7.97
CA GLN A 554 -15.78 6.36 -6.60
C GLN A 554 -16.05 7.86 -6.42
N VAL A 555 -15.42 8.69 -7.25
CA VAL A 555 -15.54 10.16 -7.25
C VAL A 555 -15.88 10.62 -8.68
N SER A 556 -16.65 11.71 -8.81
CA SER A 556 -16.99 12.27 -10.12
C SER A 556 -15.74 12.62 -10.94
N LYS A 557 -15.77 12.31 -12.24
CA LYS A 557 -14.67 12.56 -13.18
C LYS A 557 -14.27 14.05 -13.17
N GLU A 558 -15.23 14.96 -13.10
CA GLU A 558 -15.01 16.40 -13.10
C GLU A 558 -14.24 16.85 -11.86
N GLN A 559 -14.54 16.27 -10.70
CA GLN A 559 -13.85 16.59 -9.45
C GLN A 559 -12.42 16.05 -9.45
N ILE A 560 -12.18 14.86 -9.98
CA ILE A 560 -10.84 14.28 -10.14
C ILE A 560 -10.02 15.19 -11.07
N LEU A 561 -10.53 15.47 -12.28
CA LEU A 561 -9.87 16.33 -13.26
C LEU A 561 -9.57 17.73 -12.69
N SER A 562 -10.52 18.33 -11.96
CA SER A 562 -10.31 19.61 -11.30
C SER A 562 -9.19 19.56 -10.25
N SER A 563 -9.10 18.49 -9.46
CA SER A 563 -8.09 18.34 -8.41
C SER A 563 -6.69 18.16 -8.99
N TYR A 564 -6.55 17.27 -9.97
CA TYR A 564 -5.30 17.03 -10.69
C TYR A 564 -4.87 18.27 -11.48
N ALA A 565 -5.79 18.95 -12.18
CA ALA A 565 -5.46 20.17 -12.89
C ALA A 565 -5.02 21.31 -11.95
N ALA A 566 -5.67 21.46 -10.80
CA ALA A 566 -5.27 22.44 -9.79
C ALA A 566 -3.86 22.15 -9.26
N PHE A 567 -3.57 20.87 -8.95
CA PHE A 567 -2.25 20.42 -8.54
C PHE A 567 -1.18 20.74 -9.58
N ILE A 568 -1.37 20.34 -10.84
CA ILE A 568 -0.42 20.55 -11.93
C ILE A 568 -0.20 22.05 -12.20
N THR A 569 -1.29 22.82 -12.24
CA THR A 569 -1.23 24.28 -12.44
C THR A 569 -0.47 24.96 -11.31
N HIS A 570 -0.63 24.48 -10.07
CA HIS A 570 0.10 25.01 -8.92
C HIS A 570 1.58 24.63 -8.94
N LEU A 571 1.95 23.41 -9.34
CA LEU A 571 3.35 23.03 -9.58
C LEU A 571 4.02 23.92 -10.64
N ALA A 572 3.28 24.23 -11.72
CA ALA A 572 3.73 25.12 -12.78
C ALA A 572 3.91 26.55 -12.27
N LYS A 573 2.93 27.08 -11.51
CA LYS A 573 3.00 28.41 -10.88
C LYS A 573 4.19 28.53 -9.93
N LEU A 574 4.50 27.45 -9.23
CA LEU A 574 5.65 27.35 -8.34
C LEU A 574 6.95 27.01 -9.07
N ASN A 575 7.03 26.90 -10.41
CA ASN A 575 8.27 26.57 -11.12
C ASN A 575 9.02 25.36 -10.52
N ILE A 576 8.30 24.28 -10.20
CA ILE A 576 8.85 23.04 -9.62
C ILE A 576 8.52 21.78 -10.44
N LEU A 577 8.08 21.94 -11.69
CA LEU A 577 7.80 20.81 -12.60
C LEU A 577 9.02 19.91 -12.86
N ASP A 578 10.22 20.49 -12.79
CA ASP A 578 11.48 19.78 -13.03
C ASP A 578 12.34 19.71 -11.75
N ALA A 579 11.69 19.71 -10.58
CA ALA A 579 12.38 19.68 -9.27
C ALA A 579 13.25 18.43 -9.06
N ASP A 580 12.93 17.32 -9.74
CA ASP A 580 13.74 16.10 -9.78
C ASP A 580 15.16 16.36 -10.33
N THR A 581 15.29 17.30 -11.28
CA THR A 581 16.57 17.66 -11.90
C THR A 581 17.39 18.66 -11.10
N PHE A 582 16.81 19.28 -10.06
CA PHE A 582 17.49 20.31 -9.29
C PHE A 582 18.72 19.74 -8.59
N LYS A 583 19.85 20.46 -8.71
CA LYS A 583 21.09 20.10 -8.04
C LYS A 583 21.11 20.70 -6.63
N PRO A 584 21.48 19.93 -5.60
CA PRO A 584 21.68 20.47 -4.26
C PRO A 584 22.73 21.58 -4.25
N LEU A 585 22.46 22.66 -3.53
CA LEU A 585 23.42 23.75 -3.28
C LEU A 585 24.73 23.25 -2.65
N LEU A 586 24.65 22.21 -1.80
CA LEU A 586 25.78 21.64 -1.09
C LEU A 586 26.00 20.18 -1.46
N LYS A 587 27.25 19.80 -1.71
CA LYS A 587 27.65 18.38 -1.82
C LYS A 587 27.81 17.79 -0.42
N GLY A 588 27.60 16.47 -0.30
CA GLY A 588 27.75 15.77 0.98
C GLY A 588 29.15 15.92 1.61
N THR A 589 30.19 16.09 0.80
CA THR A 589 31.56 16.36 1.28
C THR A 589 31.70 17.74 1.93
N ASP A 590 31.02 18.74 1.37
CA ASP A 590 31.11 20.13 1.83
C ASP A 590 30.26 20.31 3.09
N LEU A 591 29.10 19.64 3.15
CA LEU A 591 28.26 19.55 4.34
C LEU A 591 28.97 18.80 5.48
N ALA A 592 29.66 17.69 5.19
CA ALA A 592 30.44 16.94 6.17
C ALA A 592 31.57 17.80 6.80
N LYS A 593 32.29 18.56 5.96
CA LYS A 593 33.31 19.51 6.39
C LYS A 593 32.73 20.63 7.25
N ALA A 594 31.61 21.23 6.83
CA ALA A 594 30.96 22.31 7.56
C ALA A 594 30.39 21.88 8.93
N LEU A 595 29.98 20.61 9.06
CA LEU A 595 29.44 20.03 10.31
C LEU A 595 30.50 19.31 11.16
N ASN A 596 31.76 19.28 10.71
CA ASN A 596 32.89 18.60 11.36
C ASN A 596 32.59 17.12 11.71
N THR A 597 31.94 16.39 10.79
CA THR A 597 31.50 15.00 10.99
C THR A 597 31.86 14.14 9.79
N LYS A 598 32.21 12.87 10.02
CA LYS A 598 32.53 11.93 8.92
C LYS A 598 31.27 11.60 8.09
N PRO A 599 31.39 11.45 6.76
CA PRO A 599 30.28 11.03 5.91
C PRO A 599 29.69 9.69 6.39
N GLY A 600 28.36 9.57 6.39
CA GLY A 600 27.65 8.36 6.83
C GLY A 600 26.18 8.36 6.43
N PRO A 601 25.38 7.37 6.88
CA PRO A 601 23.97 7.20 6.47
C PRO A 601 23.06 8.41 6.74
N TRP A 602 23.37 9.20 7.78
CA TRP A 602 22.66 10.45 8.13
C TRP A 602 22.76 11.55 7.06
N MET A 603 23.72 11.43 6.14
CA MET A 603 23.97 12.42 5.09
C MET A 603 22.77 12.59 4.17
N LYS A 604 22.03 11.51 3.89
CA LYS A 604 20.84 11.57 3.05
C LYS A 604 19.79 12.51 3.65
N ASP A 605 19.44 12.30 4.91
CA ASP A 605 18.47 13.13 5.63
C ASP A 605 18.93 14.59 5.73
N ALA A 606 20.23 14.82 5.94
CA ALA A 606 20.79 16.17 6.00
C ALA A 606 20.73 16.88 4.63
N LEU A 607 21.04 16.17 3.54
CA LEU A 607 20.90 16.70 2.18
C LEU A 607 19.44 16.95 1.80
N ASP A 608 18.50 16.11 2.25
CA ASP A 608 17.07 16.34 2.06
C ASP A 608 16.59 17.62 2.76
N VAL A 609 17.13 17.93 3.95
CA VAL A 609 16.86 19.20 4.66
C VAL A 609 17.43 20.39 3.89
N VAL A 610 18.65 20.29 3.35
CA VAL A 610 19.24 21.32 2.49
C VAL A 610 18.36 21.55 1.25
N MET A 611 17.90 20.46 0.61
CA MET A 611 17.02 20.55 -0.56
C MET A 611 15.68 21.19 -0.22
N ALA A 612 15.05 20.82 0.90
CA ALA A 612 13.81 21.43 1.35
C ALA A 612 14.00 22.94 1.62
N TRP A 613 15.11 23.32 2.24
CA TRP A 613 15.44 24.74 2.45
C TRP A 613 15.67 25.49 1.13
N GLN A 614 16.38 24.89 0.18
CA GLN A 614 16.60 25.44 -1.17
C GLN A 614 15.28 25.64 -1.92
N LEU A 615 14.34 24.71 -1.77
CA LEU A 615 13.02 24.81 -2.38
C LEU A 615 12.16 25.90 -1.72
N ARG A 616 12.30 26.15 -0.42
CA ARG A 616 11.64 27.29 0.27
C ARG A 616 12.20 28.64 -0.14
N ASN A 617 13.49 28.71 -0.44
CA ASN A 617 14.20 29.95 -0.72
C ASN A 617 14.79 29.93 -2.15
N PRO A 618 13.93 29.98 -3.20
CA PRO A 618 14.38 29.82 -4.58
C PRO A 618 15.36 30.90 -5.04
N ASP A 619 15.27 32.11 -4.47
CA ASP A 619 16.12 33.25 -4.84
C ASP A 619 17.42 33.33 -4.03
N SER A 620 17.58 32.49 -3.00
CA SER A 620 18.75 32.50 -2.12
C SER A 620 19.72 31.37 -2.49
N THR A 621 20.97 31.75 -2.77
CA THR A 621 22.09 30.82 -2.98
C THR A 621 22.99 30.70 -1.74
N ASP A 622 22.55 31.22 -0.59
CA ASP A 622 23.34 31.22 0.63
C ASP A 622 23.49 29.81 1.22
N SER A 623 24.70 29.27 1.07
CA SER A 623 25.06 27.96 1.59
C SER A 623 25.17 27.94 3.12
N ALA A 624 25.42 29.08 3.77
CA ALA A 624 25.56 29.16 5.23
C ALA A 624 24.20 29.00 5.93
N ALA A 625 23.17 29.68 5.45
CA ALA A 625 21.80 29.55 5.97
C ALA A 625 21.24 28.12 5.82
N ALA A 626 21.58 27.42 4.73
CA ALA A 626 21.24 26.01 4.55
C ALA A 626 21.91 25.10 5.61
N ILE A 627 23.17 25.38 5.96
CA ILE A 627 23.91 24.65 7.00
C ILE A 627 23.31 24.90 8.38
N GLU A 628 22.89 26.14 8.68
CA GLU A 628 22.19 26.46 9.93
C GLU A 628 20.86 25.70 10.05
N ALA A 629 20.09 25.60 8.96
CA ALA A 629 18.85 24.81 8.95
C ALA A 629 19.11 23.32 9.25
N VAL A 630 20.23 22.75 8.79
CA VAL A 630 20.64 21.38 9.12
C VAL A 630 21.04 21.26 10.60
N LYS A 631 21.75 22.24 11.16
CA LYS A 631 22.12 22.27 12.58
C LYS A 631 20.87 22.33 13.48
N ALA A 632 19.93 23.22 13.17
CA ALA A 632 18.66 23.33 13.88
C ALA A 632 17.85 22.02 13.82
N ASN A 633 17.84 21.33 12.67
CA ASN A 633 17.17 20.04 12.51
C ASN A 633 17.88 18.90 13.27
N ARG A 634 19.20 18.97 13.40
CA ARG A 634 20.01 18.00 14.16
C ARG A 634 19.76 18.12 15.66
N ASP A 635 19.66 19.34 16.18
CA ASP A 635 19.35 19.58 17.60
C ASP A 635 17.92 19.15 17.97
N THR A 636 16.99 19.12 17.00
CA THR A 636 15.66 18.54 17.19
C THR A 636 15.61 17.01 17.05
N LYS A 637 16.51 16.39 16.28
CA LYS A 637 16.51 14.95 15.98
C LYS A 637 17.38 14.10 16.90
N SER A 638 18.31 14.68 17.67
CA SER A 638 19.37 13.90 18.33
C SER A 638 18.95 13.06 19.53
N ASP A 639 17.75 13.19 20.11
CA ASP A 639 17.40 12.43 21.34
C ASP A 639 16.01 11.75 21.39
N SER A 640 15.11 11.89 20.39
CA SER A 640 13.73 11.35 20.50
C SER A 640 13.18 10.50 19.33
N GLU A 641 13.61 10.67 18.07
CA GLU A 641 12.88 10.06 16.93
C GLU A 641 13.31 8.64 16.50
N LEU A 642 14.53 8.20 16.79
CA LEU A 642 15.02 6.89 16.32
C LEU A 642 14.23 5.71 16.94
N PRO A 643 13.98 5.68 18.27
CA PRO A 643 13.16 4.64 18.88
C PRO A 643 11.72 4.64 18.35
N PHE A 644 11.14 5.83 18.10
CA PHE A 644 9.80 5.97 17.55
C PHE A 644 9.66 5.40 16.14
N ARG A 645 10.54 5.78 15.20
CA ARG A 645 10.48 5.31 13.82
C ARG A 645 10.67 3.80 13.75
N LEU A 646 11.58 3.26 14.56
CA LEU A 646 11.83 1.83 14.65
C LEU A 646 10.61 1.09 15.23
N ALA A 647 10.05 1.59 16.33
CA ALA A 647 8.85 1.02 16.95
C ALA A 647 7.63 1.08 16.02
N SER A 648 7.35 2.21 15.37
CA SER A 648 6.24 2.35 14.43
C SER A 648 6.40 1.44 13.20
N HIS A 649 7.63 1.30 12.69
CA HIS A 649 7.93 0.39 11.58
C HIS A 649 7.73 -1.08 11.96
N PHE A 650 8.21 -1.50 13.14
CA PHE A 650 7.98 -2.86 13.63
C PHE A 650 6.50 -3.16 13.86
N LEU A 651 5.75 -2.24 14.48
CA LEU A 651 4.32 -2.42 14.72
C LEU A 651 3.55 -2.62 13.41
N LYS A 652 3.88 -1.87 12.36
CA LYS A 652 3.23 -1.97 11.04
C LYS A 652 3.52 -3.28 10.32
N LEU A 653 4.73 -3.82 10.42
CA LEU A 653 5.13 -5.04 9.70
C LEU A 653 4.80 -6.31 10.47
N THR A 654 4.98 -6.31 11.79
CA THR A 654 4.96 -7.53 12.60
C THR A 654 3.56 -7.84 13.15
N ILE A 655 2.76 -6.83 13.49
CA ILE A 655 1.47 -7.05 14.16
C ILE A 655 0.36 -7.50 13.20
N PRO A 656 0.09 -6.87 12.04
CA PRO A 656 -1.01 -7.28 11.16
C PRO A 656 -1.00 -8.76 10.72
N PRO A 657 0.14 -9.39 10.37
CA PRO A 657 0.14 -10.80 9.95
C PRO A 657 -0.09 -11.77 11.11
N LEU A 658 0.32 -11.41 12.32
CA LEU A 658 0.17 -12.26 13.51
C LEU A 658 -1.20 -12.08 14.17
N PHE A 659 -1.73 -10.85 14.15
CA PHE A 659 -3.01 -10.45 14.72
C PHE A 659 -3.94 -9.92 13.62
N PRO A 660 -4.46 -10.79 12.73
CA PRO A 660 -5.33 -10.36 11.65
C PRO A 660 -6.57 -9.66 12.21
N GLN A 661 -6.82 -8.45 11.71
CA GLN A 661 -7.92 -7.57 12.15
C GLN A 661 -9.25 -7.89 11.45
N TYR A 662 -9.19 -8.63 10.33
CA TYR A 662 -10.39 -9.08 9.61
C TYR A 662 -10.93 -10.39 10.19
N LYS A 663 -12.25 -10.45 10.34
CA LYS A 663 -12.98 -11.68 10.65
C LYS A 663 -12.71 -12.68 9.52
N SER A 664 -12.05 -13.78 9.87
CA SER A 664 -12.00 -14.96 9.02
C SER A 664 -13.43 -15.35 8.61
N THR A 665 -13.62 -15.80 7.37
CA THR A 665 -14.86 -16.40 6.85
C THR A 665 -15.24 -17.70 7.57
N LEU A 666 -14.39 -18.18 8.49
CA LEU A 666 -14.66 -19.34 9.34
C LEU A 666 -15.68 -19.01 10.44
N SER A 667 -16.46 -20.02 10.83
CA SER A 667 -17.32 -19.96 12.01
C SER A 667 -16.50 -19.59 13.26
N THR A 668 -17.07 -18.81 14.19
CA THR A 668 -16.44 -18.43 15.47
C THR A 668 -15.91 -19.63 16.24
N LEU A 669 -16.55 -20.81 16.07
CA LEU A 669 -16.17 -22.07 16.70
C LEU A 669 -14.98 -22.78 16.03
N GLU A 670 -14.77 -22.55 14.73
CA GLU A 670 -13.66 -23.12 13.95
C GLU A 670 -12.39 -22.28 14.11
N ALA A 671 -12.55 -20.95 14.17
CA ALA A 671 -11.46 -20.02 14.44
C ALA A 671 -10.84 -20.20 15.83
N SER A 672 -11.61 -20.65 16.83
CA SER A 672 -11.11 -20.91 18.19
C SER A 672 -10.34 -22.23 18.33
N ARG A 673 -10.42 -23.13 17.34
CA ARG A 673 -9.74 -24.45 17.35
C ARG A 673 -8.35 -24.41 16.71
N GLN A 674 -8.02 -23.38 15.93
CA GLN A 674 -6.68 -23.24 15.38
C GLN A 674 -5.75 -22.52 16.39
N PRO A 675 -4.52 -23.01 16.61
CA PRO A 675 -3.57 -22.35 17.48
C PRO A 675 -3.22 -20.97 16.89
N ALA A 676 -3.54 -19.91 17.64
CA ALA A 676 -3.32 -18.54 17.19
C ALA A 676 -1.85 -18.34 16.73
N PRO A 677 -1.60 -17.66 15.59
CA PRO A 677 -0.26 -17.56 15.00
C PRO A 677 0.81 -17.00 15.95
N TRP A 678 0.42 -16.08 16.84
CA TRP A 678 1.32 -15.47 17.84
C TRP A 678 1.69 -16.40 19.01
N LYS A 679 1.01 -17.55 19.18
CA LYS A 679 1.34 -18.54 20.23
C LYS A 679 2.47 -19.49 19.84
N LYS A 680 2.85 -19.52 18.55
CA LYS A 680 3.93 -20.38 18.07
C LYS A 680 5.28 -19.94 18.64
N VAL A 681 6.12 -20.89 19.02
CA VAL A 681 7.45 -20.64 19.63
C VAL A 681 8.31 -19.76 18.72
N GLU A 682 8.23 -19.96 17.40
CA GLU A 682 8.95 -19.18 16.39
C GLU A 682 8.58 -17.69 16.38
N ASN A 683 7.40 -17.32 16.89
CA ASN A 683 6.87 -15.96 16.85
C ASN A 683 6.95 -15.23 18.21
N GLN A 684 7.62 -15.79 19.21
CA GLN A 684 7.73 -15.15 20.54
C GLN A 684 8.43 -13.77 20.48
N TYR A 685 9.37 -13.58 19.55
CA TYR A 685 10.05 -12.30 19.33
C TYR A 685 9.07 -11.14 19.05
N ALA A 686 7.91 -11.42 18.46
CA ALA A 686 6.90 -10.40 18.16
C ALA A 686 6.30 -9.79 19.43
N LEU A 687 6.19 -10.59 20.51
CA LEU A 687 5.67 -10.14 21.78
C LEU A 687 6.71 -9.31 22.54
N ASP A 688 7.99 -9.67 22.43
CA ASP A 688 9.09 -8.91 23.00
C ASP A 688 9.24 -7.56 22.28
N LEU A 689 9.09 -7.55 20.95
CA LEU A 689 9.02 -6.33 20.15
C LEU A 689 7.80 -5.48 20.51
N LEU A 690 6.63 -6.09 20.74
CA LEU A 690 5.43 -5.36 21.18
C LEU A 690 5.65 -4.71 22.55
N ARG A 691 6.21 -5.46 23.51
CA ARG A 691 6.56 -4.95 24.84
C ARG A 691 7.55 -3.80 24.76
N TRP A 692 8.62 -3.97 23.98
CA TRP A 692 9.62 -2.93 23.76
C TRP A 692 9.02 -1.70 23.10
N SER A 693 8.16 -1.89 22.09
CA SER A 693 7.49 -0.79 21.39
C SER A 693 6.60 0.01 22.33
N ILE A 694 5.77 -0.63 23.16
CA ILE A 694 4.95 0.06 24.17
C ILE A 694 5.82 0.86 25.15
N GLY A 695 6.97 0.31 25.56
CA GLY A 695 7.91 0.99 26.45
C GLY A 695 8.75 2.08 25.77
N ALA A 696 8.90 2.04 24.44
CA ALA A 696 9.67 3.00 23.67
C ALA A 696 8.87 4.26 23.32
N LEU A 697 7.57 4.11 23.03
CA LEU A 697 6.69 5.18 22.57
C LEU A 697 6.28 6.16 23.69
N ASP A 698 6.17 7.45 23.36
CA ASP A 698 5.58 8.47 24.22
C ASP A 698 4.04 8.56 24.07
N GLY A 699 3.39 9.39 24.89
CA GLY A 699 1.92 9.51 24.88
C GLY A 699 1.31 9.96 23.55
N LYS A 700 1.99 10.77 22.74
CA LYS A 700 1.49 11.19 21.40
C LYS A 700 1.75 10.11 20.36
N GLU A 701 2.88 9.44 20.47
CA GLU A 701 3.32 8.36 19.58
C GLU A 701 2.48 7.09 19.76
N VAL A 702 2.04 6.81 21.00
CA VAL A 702 1.06 5.76 21.32
C VAL A 702 -0.27 6.03 20.61
N GLU A 703 -0.77 7.27 20.63
CA GLU A 703 -2.00 7.64 19.90
C GLU A 703 -1.86 7.41 18.39
N ALA A 704 -0.70 7.74 17.81
CA ALA A 704 -0.44 7.55 16.38
C ALA A 704 -0.38 6.07 15.96
N ASN A 705 0.00 5.16 16.87
CA ASN A 705 0.11 3.72 16.60
C ASN A 705 -1.01 2.89 17.26
N TRP A 706 -2.07 3.53 17.76
CA TRP A 706 -3.14 2.93 18.56
C TRP A 706 -3.76 1.68 17.94
N GLN A 707 -4.00 1.72 16.62
CA GLN A 707 -4.60 0.63 15.84
C GLN A 707 -3.77 -0.66 15.82
N PHE A 708 -2.47 -0.58 16.08
CA PHE A 708 -1.57 -1.74 16.13
C PHE A 708 -1.32 -2.24 17.56
N LEU A 709 -1.60 -1.41 18.58
CA LEU A 709 -1.31 -1.72 19.97
C LEU A 709 -2.49 -2.40 20.67
N VAL A 710 -3.72 -1.89 20.47
CA VAL A 710 -4.89 -2.33 21.23
C VAL A 710 -5.42 -3.72 20.82
N PRO A 711 -5.59 -4.04 19.51
CA PRO A 711 -6.16 -5.34 19.14
C PRO A 711 -5.35 -6.54 19.65
N PRO A 712 -4.00 -6.55 19.60
CA PRO A 712 -3.21 -7.63 20.20
C PRO A 712 -3.42 -7.79 21.70
N ILE A 713 -3.47 -6.68 22.44
CA ILE A 713 -3.66 -6.67 23.89
C ILE A 713 -5.02 -7.27 24.26
N LEU A 714 -6.10 -6.79 23.64
CA LEU A 714 -7.44 -7.30 23.90
C LEU A 714 -7.57 -8.78 23.54
N LYS A 715 -6.99 -9.19 22.41
CA LYS A 715 -7.06 -10.59 21.96
C LYS A 715 -6.29 -11.56 22.87
N MET A 716 -5.22 -11.10 23.52
CA MET A 716 -4.53 -11.88 24.57
C MET A 716 -5.36 -11.94 25.87
N MET A 717 -6.06 -10.86 26.23
CA MET A 717 -6.94 -10.83 27.41
C MET A 717 -8.18 -11.72 27.27
N ASP A 718 -8.69 -11.86 26.04
CA ASP A 718 -9.83 -12.73 25.72
C ASP A 718 -9.45 -14.21 25.58
N ASP A 719 -8.16 -14.55 25.68
CA ASP A 719 -7.67 -15.92 25.52
C ASP A 719 -8.17 -16.86 26.64
N MET A 720 -8.29 -18.16 26.36
CA MET A 720 -8.73 -19.15 27.36
C MET A 720 -7.63 -19.50 28.36
N ASP A 721 -6.36 -19.35 28.00
CA ASP A 721 -5.22 -19.67 28.86
C ASP A 721 -4.84 -18.47 29.73
N VAL A 722 -4.76 -18.73 31.05
CA VAL A 722 -4.52 -17.71 32.08
C VAL A 722 -3.16 -17.02 31.91
N ALA A 723 -2.14 -17.74 31.41
CA ALA A 723 -0.82 -17.16 31.18
C ALA A 723 -0.87 -16.03 30.13
N TRP A 724 -1.68 -16.22 29.08
CA TRP A 724 -1.89 -15.22 28.03
C TRP A 724 -2.78 -14.07 28.49
N LYS A 725 -3.81 -14.36 29.30
CA LYS A 725 -4.62 -13.31 29.94
C LYS A 725 -3.76 -12.39 30.81
N ALA A 726 -2.89 -12.98 31.64
CA ALA A 726 -1.97 -12.23 32.49
C ALA A 726 -1.00 -11.37 31.66
N LYS A 727 -0.43 -11.92 30.57
CA LYS A 727 0.45 -11.17 29.66
C LYS A 727 -0.28 -10.02 28.95
N GLY A 728 -1.56 -10.20 28.59
CA GLY A 728 -2.41 -9.14 28.06
C GLY A 728 -2.63 -8.02 29.08
N CYS A 729 -2.92 -8.36 30.34
CA CYS A 729 -3.06 -7.39 31.43
C CYS A 729 -1.75 -6.62 31.68
N GLN A 730 -0.62 -7.31 31.64
CA GLN A 730 0.71 -6.69 31.76
C GLN A 730 0.96 -5.64 30.66
N PHE A 731 0.69 -6.00 29.40
CA PHE A 731 0.89 -5.08 28.27
C PHE A 731 -0.09 -3.91 28.32
N LEU A 732 -1.32 -4.13 28.77
CA LEU A 732 -2.28 -3.07 29.02
C LEU A 732 -1.77 -2.12 30.12
N ASN A 733 -1.25 -2.62 31.24
CA ASN A 733 -0.69 -1.76 32.28
C ASN A 733 0.48 -0.92 31.75
N LEU A 734 1.41 -1.51 31.00
CA LEU A 734 2.52 -0.79 30.36
C LEU A 734 2.03 0.32 29.43
N LEU A 735 0.98 0.06 28.65
CA LEU A 735 0.37 1.05 27.76
C LEU A 735 -0.32 2.18 28.55
N LEU A 736 -1.01 1.86 29.64
CA LEU A 736 -1.66 2.86 30.49
C LEU A 736 -0.63 3.71 31.25
N GLU A 737 0.50 3.14 31.65
CA GLU A 737 1.60 3.85 32.30
C GLU A 737 2.32 4.80 31.33
N SER A 738 2.53 4.40 30.07
CA SER A 738 3.15 5.27 29.05
C SER A 738 2.27 6.48 28.73
N LEU A 739 0.95 6.35 28.75
CA LEU A 739 0.01 7.46 28.64
C LEU A 739 0.02 8.40 29.87
N ARG A 740 0.49 7.92 31.03
CA ARG A 740 0.47 8.65 32.30
C ARG A 740 1.70 9.52 32.53
N GLN A 741 2.85 9.16 31.98
CA GLN A 741 4.12 9.86 32.21
C GLN A 741 4.53 10.75 31.01
N PRO A 742 4.67 12.08 31.18
CA PRO A 742 5.44 12.88 30.23
C PRO A 742 6.93 12.58 30.42
N ARG A 743 7.58 11.98 29.42
CA ARG A 743 9.05 11.79 29.41
C ARG A 743 9.75 13.13 29.18
N THR A 744 9.85 13.98 30.20
CA THR A 744 10.76 15.13 30.16
C THR A 744 12.14 14.68 30.63
N LYS A 745 13.06 14.41 29.69
CA LYS A 745 14.48 14.14 30.02
C LYS A 745 15.31 15.42 30.29
N ASN A 746 14.71 16.62 30.22
CA ASN A 746 15.35 17.88 30.61
C ASN A 746 14.54 18.60 31.69
N PRO A 747 15.10 18.85 32.90
CA PRO A 747 14.39 19.53 33.99
C PRO A 747 14.32 21.06 33.84
N SER A 748 14.68 21.64 32.69
CA SER A 748 14.87 23.10 32.54
C SER A 748 13.85 23.85 31.69
N SER A 749 12.84 23.21 31.08
CA SER A 749 11.77 23.94 30.38
C SER A 749 10.49 24.00 31.20
N THR A 750 10.24 25.17 31.80
CA THR A 750 9.02 25.51 32.52
C THR A 750 7.89 25.81 31.52
N GLN A 751 7.47 24.82 30.74
CA GLN A 751 6.19 24.87 30.04
C GLN A 751 5.24 23.85 30.67
N LYS A 752 4.17 24.36 31.29
CA LYS A 752 3.02 23.58 31.75
C LYS A 752 2.34 22.94 30.54
N HIS A 753 2.85 21.80 30.06
CA HIS A 753 2.09 20.91 29.22
C HIS A 753 1.10 20.15 30.10
N THR A 754 -0.19 20.49 29.97
CA THR A 754 -1.30 19.72 30.54
C THR A 754 -1.20 18.29 30.00
N PRO A 755 -1.14 17.26 30.86
CA PRO A 755 -1.01 15.87 30.42
C PRO A 755 -2.24 15.42 29.61
N ASN A 756 -2.02 14.50 28.66
CA ASN A 756 -3.00 13.87 27.75
C ASN A 756 -4.11 13.03 28.45
N GLN A 757 -4.58 13.46 29.63
CA GLN A 757 -5.53 12.72 30.49
C GLN A 757 -6.91 12.49 29.85
N ASN A 758 -7.21 13.11 28.70
CA ASN A 758 -8.53 13.05 28.05
C ASN A 758 -8.62 12.12 26.82
N PHE A 759 -7.53 11.46 26.39
CA PHE A 759 -7.56 10.63 25.18
C PHE A 759 -8.49 9.41 25.32
N LEU A 760 -8.35 8.63 26.39
CA LEU A 760 -9.14 7.41 26.61
C LEU A 760 -10.63 7.70 26.87
N HIS A 761 -10.94 8.85 27.47
CA HIS A 761 -12.32 9.26 27.73
C HIS A 761 -12.99 9.78 26.45
N ARG A 762 -12.24 10.50 25.58
CA ARG A 762 -12.75 10.95 24.27
C ARG A 762 -13.05 9.79 23.33
N THR A 763 -12.22 8.74 23.38
CA THR A 763 -12.32 7.57 22.50
C THR A 763 -13.24 6.47 23.05
N GLY A 764 -13.67 6.57 24.31
CA GLY A 764 -14.52 5.56 24.97
C GLY A 764 -13.78 4.30 25.42
N TYR A 765 -12.48 4.16 25.14
CA TYR A 765 -11.69 2.98 25.51
C TYR A 765 -11.49 2.81 27.01
N HIS A 766 -11.65 3.88 27.81
CA HIS A 766 -11.63 3.77 29.27
C HIS A 766 -12.66 2.74 29.77
N ASN A 767 -13.90 2.85 29.28
CA ASN A 767 -14.98 1.93 29.63
C ASN A 767 -14.73 0.52 29.08
N VAL A 768 -14.18 0.40 27.86
CA VAL A 768 -13.87 -0.90 27.24
C VAL A 768 -12.85 -1.66 28.09
N PHE A 769 -11.73 -1.01 28.45
CA PHE A 769 -10.71 -1.65 29.29
C PHE A 769 -11.21 -1.96 30.70
N ALA A 770 -12.05 -1.10 31.27
CA ALA A 770 -12.68 -1.40 32.55
C ALA A 770 -13.58 -2.64 32.45
N GLN A 771 -14.42 -2.72 31.41
CA GLN A 771 -15.33 -3.86 31.18
C GLN A 771 -14.60 -5.18 30.89
N THR A 772 -13.40 -5.15 30.31
CA THR A 772 -12.60 -6.36 30.11
C THR A 772 -11.82 -6.78 31.36
N LEU A 773 -11.40 -5.83 32.20
CA LEU A 773 -10.64 -6.13 33.42
C LEU A 773 -11.52 -6.53 34.61
N TRP A 774 -12.70 -5.92 34.79
CA TRP A 774 -13.58 -6.20 35.94
C TRP A 774 -13.97 -7.68 36.08
N PRO A 775 -14.35 -8.40 35.00
CA PRO A 775 -14.71 -9.82 35.10
C PRO A 775 -13.56 -10.69 35.61
N LEU A 776 -12.29 -10.30 35.40
CA LEU A 776 -11.12 -11.09 35.81
C LEU A 776 -11.06 -11.31 37.33
N PHE A 777 -11.66 -10.41 38.13
CA PHE A 777 -11.73 -10.53 39.60
C PHE A 777 -12.88 -11.42 40.08
N SER A 778 -13.77 -11.84 39.18
CA SER A 778 -14.81 -12.85 39.49
C SER A 778 -14.32 -14.29 39.25
N TYR A 779 -13.15 -14.47 38.64
CA TYR A 779 -12.47 -15.77 38.48
C TYR A 779 -11.71 -16.11 39.76
N LEU A 780 -12.41 -16.63 40.77
CA LEU A 780 -11.83 -17.02 42.07
C LEU A 780 -12.46 -18.36 42.52
N PRO A 781 -11.81 -19.16 43.37
CA PRO A 781 -11.03 -20.36 43.05
C PRO A 781 -11.87 -21.61 42.77
N SER A 782 -13.17 -21.48 42.47
CA SER A 782 -14.02 -22.63 42.14
C SER A 782 -13.78 -23.19 40.74
N LEU A 783 -13.13 -22.42 39.84
CA LEU A 783 -12.93 -22.76 38.42
C LEU A 783 -11.47 -22.67 37.93
N THR A 784 -10.56 -22.03 38.67
CA THR A 784 -9.17 -21.76 38.26
C THR A 784 -8.22 -22.07 39.40
N PRO A 785 -7.06 -22.72 39.16
CA PRO A 785 -6.08 -23.00 40.21
C PRO A 785 -5.63 -21.74 40.97
N GLU A 786 -5.31 -21.89 42.25
CA GLU A 786 -4.84 -20.80 43.11
C GLU A 786 -3.61 -20.05 42.56
N PRO A 787 -2.56 -20.71 42.02
CA PRO A 787 -1.37 -20.02 41.49
C PRO A 787 -1.69 -19.16 40.25
N ASP A 788 -2.58 -19.66 39.39
CA ASP A 788 -2.98 -19.00 38.16
C ASP A 788 -3.86 -17.77 38.48
N SER A 789 -4.77 -17.94 39.45
CA SER A 789 -5.60 -16.85 39.98
C SER A 789 -4.74 -15.73 40.61
N ALA A 790 -3.71 -16.10 41.37
CA ALA A 790 -2.78 -15.14 41.96
C ALA A 790 -1.94 -14.40 40.88
N THR A 791 -1.51 -15.12 39.84
CA THR A 791 -0.76 -14.54 38.71
C THR A 791 -1.63 -13.53 37.94
N LEU A 792 -2.87 -13.90 37.63
CA LEU A 792 -3.81 -13.01 36.94
C LEU A 792 -4.14 -11.77 37.78
N PHE A 793 -4.36 -11.95 39.08
CA PHE A 793 -4.63 -10.84 40.01
C PHE A 793 -3.47 -9.83 40.03
N ASN A 794 -2.24 -10.33 40.10
CA ASN A 794 -1.03 -9.50 40.15
C ASN A 794 -0.85 -8.61 38.92
N GLU A 795 -1.32 -9.04 37.75
CA GLU A 795 -1.23 -8.25 36.52
C GLU A 795 -2.48 -7.39 36.26
N ALA A 796 -3.68 -7.88 36.60
CA ALA A 796 -4.93 -7.17 36.38
C ALA A 796 -5.13 -5.99 37.35
N PHE A 797 -4.72 -6.13 38.61
CA PHE A 797 -4.95 -5.09 39.64
C PHE A 797 -4.16 -3.80 39.37
N PRO A 798 -2.85 -3.84 39.02
CA PRO A 798 -2.12 -2.65 38.59
C PRO A 798 -2.74 -1.99 37.35
N ALA A 799 -3.22 -2.76 36.36
CA ALA A 799 -3.86 -2.22 35.17
C ALA A 799 -5.11 -1.38 35.50
N LEU A 800 -6.00 -1.89 36.37
CA LEU A 800 -7.18 -1.13 36.84
C LEU A 800 -6.79 0.09 37.69
N THR A 801 -5.73 -0.03 38.49
CA THR A 801 -5.21 1.09 39.29
C THR A 801 -4.68 2.19 38.37
N SER A 802 -3.91 1.83 37.34
CA SER A 802 -3.41 2.75 36.32
C SER A 802 -4.56 3.42 35.53
N LEU A 803 -5.62 2.67 35.23
CA LEU A 803 -6.82 3.18 34.58
C LEU A 803 -7.59 4.18 35.46
N ALA A 804 -7.66 3.92 36.77
CA ALA A 804 -8.24 4.85 37.75
C ALA A 804 -7.46 6.16 37.84
N LEU A 805 -6.12 6.09 37.83
CA LEU A 805 -5.24 7.25 37.92
C LEU A 805 -5.28 8.16 36.68
N LEU A 806 -5.74 7.64 35.53
CA LEU A 806 -5.96 8.43 34.32
C LEU A 806 -7.26 9.25 34.36
N LEU A 807 -8.22 8.93 35.25
CA LEU A 807 -9.39 9.79 35.50
C LEU A 807 -8.94 11.11 36.15
N PRO A 808 -9.61 12.24 35.92
CA PRO A 808 -9.24 13.52 36.53
C PRO A 808 -9.26 13.44 38.07
N PRO A 809 -8.37 14.16 38.79
CA PRO A 809 -8.40 14.23 40.24
C PRO A 809 -9.70 14.89 40.70
N ASP A 810 -10.32 14.34 41.75
CA ASP A 810 -11.59 14.87 42.27
C ASP A 810 -11.36 16.26 42.88
N THR A 811 -11.96 17.30 42.27
CA THR A 811 -11.99 18.67 42.82
C THR A 811 -13.12 18.81 43.83
N THR A 812 -12.94 19.64 44.85
CA THR A 812 -13.87 19.80 46.00
C THR A 812 -15.23 20.43 45.67
N THR A 813 -15.56 20.70 44.40
CA THR A 813 -16.73 21.51 44.00
C THR A 813 -17.70 20.85 43.02
N THR A 814 -17.49 19.60 42.59
CA THR A 814 -18.41 18.89 41.69
C THR A 814 -19.01 17.65 42.34
N ASP A 815 -20.32 17.47 42.20
CA ASP A 815 -21.12 16.38 42.77
C ASP A 815 -20.74 14.95 42.28
N LYS A 816 -19.88 14.86 41.26
CA LYS A 816 -19.38 13.59 40.72
C LYS A 816 -17.88 13.49 41.00
N GLN A 817 -17.50 12.53 41.85
CA GLN A 817 -16.12 12.15 42.15
C GLN A 817 -15.75 10.86 41.39
N PRO A 818 -15.45 10.94 40.07
CA PRO A 818 -15.26 9.76 39.24
C PRO A 818 -14.08 8.90 39.68
N ARG A 819 -12.96 9.51 40.11
CA ARG A 819 -11.76 8.75 40.49
C ARG A 819 -11.97 8.01 41.80
N THR A 820 -12.47 8.70 42.84
CA THR A 820 -12.79 8.08 44.13
C THR A 820 -13.84 6.98 43.96
N SER A 821 -14.90 7.20 43.16
CA SER A 821 -15.92 6.18 42.89
C SER A 821 -15.37 4.93 42.19
N PHE A 822 -14.42 5.11 41.27
CA PHE A 822 -13.75 4.00 40.59
C PHE A 822 -12.87 3.18 41.54
N LEU A 823 -12.03 3.86 42.33
CA LEU A 823 -11.20 3.22 43.37
C LEU A 823 -12.07 2.50 44.43
N ASP A 824 -13.25 3.04 44.72
CA ASP A 824 -14.22 2.42 45.60
C ASP A 824 -14.74 1.08 45.08
N THR A 825 -15.05 1.07 43.79
CA THR A 825 -15.50 -0.12 43.09
C THR A 825 -14.37 -1.13 43.01
N LEU A 826 -13.13 -0.67 42.81
CA LEU A 826 -11.94 -1.53 42.86
C LEU A 826 -11.79 -2.22 44.20
N LEU A 827 -11.88 -1.48 45.31
CA LEU A 827 -11.79 -2.07 46.65
C LEU A 827 -12.91 -3.07 46.92
N ARG A 828 -14.16 -2.73 46.57
CA ARG A 828 -15.31 -3.62 46.77
C ARG A 828 -15.21 -4.90 45.95
N THR A 829 -14.93 -4.78 44.65
CA THR A 829 -15.00 -5.89 43.70
C THR A 829 -13.73 -6.73 43.67
N ALA A 830 -12.53 -6.12 43.80
CA ALA A 830 -11.26 -6.83 43.69
C ALA A 830 -10.65 -7.21 45.05
N VAL A 831 -11.09 -6.64 46.17
CA VAL A 831 -10.56 -6.99 47.50
C VAL A 831 -11.63 -7.59 48.39
N LEU A 832 -12.71 -6.86 48.67
CA LEU A 832 -13.71 -7.29 49.65
C LEU A 832 -14.54 -8.50 49.19
N ALA A 833 -15.10 -8.44 47.98
CA ALA A 833 -15.90 -9.54 47.44
C ALA A 833 -15.12 -10.87 47.40
N PRO A 834 -13.89 -10.93 46.85
CA PRO A 834 -13.02 -12.11 46.87
C PRO A 834 -12.86 -12.71 48.26
N LEU A 835 -12.41 -11.89 49.22
CA LEU A 835 -12.12 -12.34 50.59
C LEU A 835 -13.37 -12.77 51.36
N SER A 836 -14.53 -12.22 51.02
CA SER A 836 -15.82 -12.59 51.62
C SER A 836 -16.41 -13.88 51.06
N HIS A 837 -16.05 -14.26 49.83
CA HIS A 837 -16.52 -15.50 49.19
C HIS A 837 -15.69 -16.72 49.58
N PHE A 838 -14.47 -16.54 50.09
CA PHE A 838 -13.66 -17.65 50.57
C PHE A 838 -14.30 -18.28 51.82
N PRO A 839 -14.25 -19.62 52.00
CA PRO A 839 -14.79 -20.28 53.18
C PRO A 839 -14.22 -19.71 54.48
N THR A 840 -12.93 -19.38 54.46
CA THR A 840 -12.28 -18.51 55.44
C THR A 840 -11.31 -17.58 54.70
N PRO A 841 -11.00 -16.37 55.22
CA PRO A 841 -10.05 -15.47 54.57
C PRO A 841 -8.64 -16.07 54.38
N ALA A 842 -8.28 -17.07 55.19
CA ALA A 842 -7.01 -17.79 55.11
C ALA A 842 -7.07 -19.09 54.26
N ALA A 843 -8.21 -19.45 53.68
CA ALA A 843 -8.39 -20.71 52.95
C ALA A 843 -7.48 -20.85 51.72
N HIS A 844 -7.10 -19.73 51.09
CA HIS A 844 -6.19 -19.67 49.94
C HIS A 844 -5.01 -18.73 50.22
N PRO A 845 -3.97 -19.19 50.94
CA PRO A 845 -2.94 -18.33 51.48
C PRO A 845 -2.16 -17.54 50.43
N ALA A 846 -1.86 -18.12 49.25
CA ALA A 846 -1.06 -17.44 48.23
C ALA A 846 -1.87 -16.34 47.53
N LEU A 847 -3.14 -16.61 47.26
CA LEU A 847 -4.05 -15.64 46.65
C LEU A 847 -4.42 -14.52 47.64
N THR A 848 -4.75 -14.84 48.90
CA THR A 848 -5.02 -13.84 49.93
C THR A 848 -3.79 -12.95 50.18
N THR A 849 -2.58 -13.53 50.21
CA THR A 849 -1.33 -12.75 50.34
C THR A 849 -1.18 -11.74 49.19
N THR A 850 -1.50 -12.18 47.97
CA THR A 850 -1.45 -11.33 46.77
C THR A 850 -2.45 -10.18 46.87
N ILE A 851 -3.72 -10.46 47.20
CA ILE A 851 -4.78 -9.45 47.37
C ILE A 851 -4.36 -8.41 48.42
N LEU A 852 -3.87 -8.86 49.58
CA LEU A 852 -3.49 -7.97 50.67
C LEU A 852 -2.22 -7.16 50.39
N THR A 853 -1.34 -7.62 49.49
CA THR A 853 -0.16 -6.85 49.07
C THR A 853 -0.56 -5.62 48.25
N HIS A 854 -1.64 -5.70 47.49
CA HIS A 854 -2.16 -4.60 46.66
C HIS A 854 -3.08 -3.62 47.43
N LEU A 855 -3.50 -3.98 48.65
CA LEU A 855 -4.39 -3.17 49.47
C LEU A 855 -3.75 -1.88 50.01
N PRO A 856 -2.51 -1.86 50.57
CA PRO A 856 -1.89 -0.64 51.09
C PRO A 856 -1.78 0.52 50.07
N PRO A 857 -1.31 0.31 48.83
CA PRO A 857 -1.29 1.37 47.81
C PRO A 857 -2.70 1.89 47.48
N LEU A 858 -3.69 1.00 47.38
CA LEU A 858 -5.08 1.39 47.10
C LEU A 858 -5.68 2.25 48.23
N LEU A 859 -5.47 1.87 49.49
CA LEU A 859 -5.94 2.65 50.64
C LEU A 859 -5.27 4.03 50.68
N SER A 860 -3.99 4.10 50.32
CA SER A 860 -3.25 5.37 50.22
C SER A 860 -3.80 6.28 49.12
N LEU A 861 -4.30 5.72 48.01
CA LEU A 861 -4.97 6.48 46.95
C LEU A 861 -6.38 6.94 47.34
N LEU A 862 -7.12 6.15 48.13
CA LEU A 862 -8.43 6.52 48.67
C LEU A 862 -8.33 7.56 49.80
N GLY A 863 -7.24 7.57 50.57
CA GLY A 863 -7.05 8.44 51.71
C GLY A 863 -8.18 8.30 52.73
N ILE A 864 -8.73 9.44 53.19
CA ILE A 864 -9.80 9.46 54.21
C ILE A 864 -11.09 8.75 53.76
N ASN A 865 -11.31 8.61 52.45
CA ASN A 865 -12.47 7.88 51.91
C ASN A 865 -12.40 6.36 52.20
N ALA A 866 -11.25 5.84 52.63
CA ALA A 866 -11.11 4.46 53.08
C ALA A 866 -11.95 4.15 54.35
N VAL A 867 -12.27 5.18 55.15
CA VAL A 867 -13.00 5.04 56.42
C VAL A 867 -14.33 4.27 56.28
N LYS A 868 -15.05 4.45 55.16
CA LYS A 868 -16.34 3.77 54.95
C LYS A 868 -16.23 2.26 54.78
N HIS A 869 -15.04 1.76 54.43
CA HIS A 869 -14.78 0.32 54.25
C HIS A 869 -14.19 -0.32 55.50
N LEU A 870 -13.88 0.47 56.54
CA LEU A 870 -13.34 0.01 57.81
C LEU A 870 -14.16 -1.13 58.46
N PRO A 871 -15.53 -1.07 58.49
CA PRO A 871 -16.33 -2.14 59.10
C PRO A 871 -16.25 -3.47 58.35
N ALA A 872 -15.93 -3.47 57.05
CA ALA A 872 -15.78 -4.68 56.25
C ALA A 872 -14.33 -5.21 56.27
N LEU A 873 -13.34 -4.31 56.23
CA LEU A 873 -11.92 -4.68 56.19
C LEU A 873 -11.41 -5.25 57.51
N LEU A 874 -11.76 -4.62 58.65
CA LEU A 874 -11.19 -5.03 59.94
C LEU A 874 -11.54 -6.46 60.35
N PRO A 875 -12.81 -6.92 60.26
CA PRO A 875 -13.14 -8.31 60.58
C PRO A 875 -12.37 -9.32 59.74
N LEU A 876 -12.17 -9.05 58.44
CA LEU A 876 -11.41 -9.92 57.53
C LEU A 876 -9.94 -10.01 57.92
N LEU A 877 -9.28 -8.86 58.14
CA LEU A 877 -7.87 -8.83 58.54
C LEU A 877 -7.66 -9.48 59.91
N THR A 878 -8.53 -9.16 60.88
CA THR A 878 -8.47 -9.75 62.22
C THR A 878 -8.75 -11.27 62.21
N ALA A 879 -9.63 -11.76 61.32
CA ALA A 879 -9.86 -13.19 61.17
C ALA A 879 -8.60 -13.95 60.73
N ILE A 880 -7.81 -13.37 59.81
CA ILE A 880 -6.52 -13.94 59.38
C ILE A 880 -5.52 -14.00 60.54
N LEU A 881 -5.41 -12.92 61.32
CA LEU A 881 -4.51 -12.89 62.49
C LEU A 881 -4.90 -13.91 63.57
N LYS A 882 -6.20 -14.23 63.66
CA LYS A 882 -6.76 -15.22 64.59
C LYS A 882 -6.73 -16.66 64.08
N ASP A 883 -6.30 -16.91 62.85
CA ASP A 883 -6.29 -18.26 62.27
C ASP A 883 -5.30 -19.18 62.99
N PRO A 884 -5.70 -20.36 63.53
CA PRO A 884 -4.82 -21.26 64.27
C PRO A 884 -3.51 -21.61 63.56
N PHE A 885 -3.49 -21.61 62.23
CA PHE A 885 -2.35 -21.95 61.40
C PHE A 885 -1.66 -20.72 60.79
N ALA A 886 -1.94 -19.50 61.28
CA ALA A 886 -1.38 -18.25 60.76
C ALA A 886 0.15 -18.29 60.58
N LEU A 887 0.88 -18.90 61.53
CA LEU A 887 2.35 -19.00 61.47
C LEU A 887 2.88 -19.99 60.42
N ALA A 888 2.07 -20.91 59.91
CA ALA A 888 2.43 -21.74 58.76
C ALA A 888 2.52 -20.91 57.45
N HIS A 889 1.88 -19.73 57.44
CA HIS A 889 1.84 -18.81 56.30
C HIS A 889 2.31 -17.41 56.69
N THR A 890 3.56 -17.30 57.16
CA THR A 890 4.17 -16.03 57.62
C THR A 890 4.07 -14.88 56.61
N ARG A 891 4.14 -15.17 55.29
CA ARG A 891 3.96 -14.16 54.22
C ARG A 891 2.56 -13.55 54.21
N LEU A 892 1.52 -14.35 54.45
CA LEU A 892 0.14 -13.90 54.54
C LEU A 892 -0.05 -13.00 55.77
N VAL A 893 0.50 -13.41 56.90
CA VAL A 893 0.44 -12.64 58.16
C VAL A 893 1.15 -11.29 58.00
N ALA A 894 2.36 -11.29 57.42
CA ALA A 894 3.11 -10.07 57.16
C ALA A 894 2.35 -9.12 56.21
N ALA A 895 1.73 -9.64 55.14
CA ALA A 895 0.88 -8.83 54.25
C ALA A 895 -0.35 -8.27 54.98
N THR A 896 -0.98 -9.06 55.87
CA THR A 896 -2.12 -8.65 56.70
C THR A 896 -1.75 -7.54 57.66
N LEU A 897 -0.60 -7.62 58.32
CA LEU A 897 -0.11 -6.56 59.22
C LEU A 897 0.22 -5.27 58.46
N ARG A 898 0.84 -5.34 57.28
CA ARG A 898 1.07 -4.16 56.43
C ARG A 898 -0.23 -3.54 55.90
N ALA A 899 -1.21 -4.37 55.55
CA ALA A 899 -2.55 -3.89 55.21
C ALA A 899 -3.20 -3.20 56.41
N LEU A 900 -3.07 -3.76 57.62
CA LEU A 900 -3.55 -3.15 58.85
C LEU A 900 -2.87 -1.81 59.13
N HIS A 901 -1.56 -1.70 58.94
CA HIS A 901 -0.83 -0.42 59.04
C HIS A 901 -1.43 0.64 58.10
N ALA A 902 -1.70 0.26 56.84
CA ALA A 902 -2.30 1.18 55.88
C ALA A 902 -3.75 1.57 56.24
N VAL A 903 -4.54 0.65 56.78
CA VAL A 903 -5.87 0.95 57.35
C VAL A 903 -5.73 1.95 58.48
N VAL A 904 -4.82 1.72 59.42
CA VAL A 904 -4.57 2.62 60.55
C VAL A 904 -4.15 4.00 60.06
N MET A 905 -3.25 4.11 59.09
CA MET A 905 -2.77 5.39 58.55
C MET A 905 -3.86 6.19 57.82
N ASN A 906 -4.74 5.53 57.06
CA ASN A 906 -5.73 6.22 56.21
C ASN A 906 -7.10 6.38 56.88
N ALA A 907 -7.43 5.54 57.87
CA ALA A 907 -8.71 5.55 58.57
C ALA A 907 -8.59 5.89 60.08
N TRP A 908 -7.45 6.44 60.52
CA TRP A 908 -7.16 6.77 61.92
C TRP A 908 -8.29 7.50 62.68
N PRO A 909 -9.13 8.41 62.10
CA PRO A 909 -10.16 9.10 62.86
C PRO A 909 -11.27 8.18 63.39
N ARG A 910 -11.48 7.00 62.79
CA ARG A 910 -12.51 6.04 63.19
C ARG A 910 -11.96 4.73 63.76
N VAL A 911 -10.65 4.50 63.67
CA VAL A 911 -9.95 3.35 64.30
C VAL A 911 -10.24 3.18 65.80
N PRO A 912 -10.35 4.25 66.63
CA PRO A 912 -10.60 4.12 68.07
C PRO A 912 -11.89 3.38 68.43
N GLY A 913 -12.89 3.40 67.55
CA GLY A 913 -14.16 2.66 67.73
C GLY A 913 -14.03 1.15 67.51
N HIS A 914 -12.93 0.69 66.91
CA HIS A 914 -12.66 -0.71 66.60
C HIS A 914 -11.42 -1.28 67.31
N ARG A 915 -10.84 -0.52 68.27
CA ARG A 915 -9.59 -0.88 68.96
C ARG A 915 -9.62 -2.24 69.64
N GLY A 916 -10.76 -2.64 70.23
CA GLY A 916 -10.90 -3.93 70.90
C GLY A 916 -10.77 -5.12 69.93
N THR A 917 -11.35 -5.01 68.73
CA THR A 917 -11.23 -6.05 67.69
C THR A 917 -9.79 -6.17 67.20
N LEU A 918 -9.11 -5.04 67.01
CA LEU A 918 -7.71 -4.99 66.60
C LEU A 918 -6.79 -5.63 67.64
N MET A 919 -6.91 -5.21 68.89
CA MET A 919 -6.13 -5.74 69.99
C MET A 919 -6.33 -7.24 70.16
N LEU A 920 -7.58 -7.71 70.06
CA LEU A 920 -7.87 -9.14 70.14
C LEU A 920 -7.17 -9.94 69.02
N GLY A 921 -7.07 -9.41 67.80
CA GLY A 921 -6.31 -10.05 66.73
C GLY A 921 -4.80 -10.07 66.97
N LEU A 922 -4.23 -8.94 67.38
CA LEU A 922 -2.79 -8.79 67.63
C LEU A 922 -2.32 -9.63 68.82
N CYS A 923 -3.08 -9.66 69.92
CA CYS A 923 -2.74 -10.46 71.11
C CYS A 923 -2.80 -11.97 70.82
N VAL A 924 -3.78 -12.44 70.04
CA VAL A 924 -3.89 -13.85 69.66
C VAL A 924 -2.71 -14.28 68.78
N LEU A 925 -2.31 -13.44 67.82
CA LEU A 925 -1.14 -13.72 66.99
C LEU A 925 0.16 -13.72 67.83
N TRP A 926 0.32 -12.75 68.74
CA TRP A 926 1.49 -12.66 69.61
C TRP A 926 1.65 -13.88 70.52
N ALA A 927 0.54 -14.34 71.14
CA ALA A 927 0.55 -15.54 71.97
C ALA A 927 1.10 -16.75 71.20
N ARG A 928 0.69 -16.91 69.93
CA ARG A 928 1.17 -17.99 69.06
C ARG A 928 2.63 -17.83 68.65
N CYS A 929 3.09 -16.60 68.43
CA CYS A 929 4.51 -16.34 68.18
C CYS A 929 5.38 -16.77 69.36
N GLY A 930 4.89 -16.63 70.60
CA GLY A 930 5.58 -17.08 71.81
C GLY A 930 5.58 -18.60 72.01
N GLU A 931 4.56 -19.31 71.52
CA GLU A 931 4.51 -20.78 71.53
C GLU A 931 5.50 -21.42 70.52
N ALA A 932 5.96 -20.65 69.53
CA ALA A 932 6.85 -21.09 68.45
C ALA A 932 8.35 -20.80 68.67
N ASP A 933 8.76 -20.40 69.89
CA ASP A 933 10.13 -19.95 70.23
C ASP A 933 11.23 -21.05 70.18
N GLY A 934 10.92 -22.25 69.68
CA GLY A 934 11.91 -23.31 69.40
C GLY A 934 12.31 -23.33 67.92
N ASP A 935 13.45 -22.73 67.58
CA ASP A 935 14.06 -22.66 66.24
C ASP A 935 13.24 -21.84 65.21
N SER A 936 12.77 -20.65 65.61
CA SER A 936 11.96 -19.76 64.78
C SER A 936 12.81 -19.09 63.67
N GLY A 937 12.58 -19.48 62.42
CA GLY A 937 13.24 -18.89 61.26
C GLY A 937 12.94 -17.39 61.05
N GLU A 938 13.79 -16.71 60.27
CA GLU A 938 13.79 -15.25 59.98
C GLU A 938 12.39 -14.66 59.67
N ALA A 939 11.51 -15.44 59.05
CA ALA A 939 10.15 -15.01 58.69
C ALA A 939 9.22 -14.78 59.90
N VAL A 940 9.42 -15.48 61.02
CA VAL A 940 8.61 -15.29 62.25
C VAL A 940 9.06 -14.04 63.00
N GLU A 941 10.35 -13.73 62.99
CA GLU A 941 10.90 -12.49 63.56
C GLU A 941 10.40 -11.25 62.82
N GLU A 942 10.31 -11.29 61.49
CA GLU A 942 9.68 -10.21 60.71
C GLU A 942 8.20 -10.00 61.09
N VAL A 943 7.46 -11.08 61.37
CA VAL A 943 6.08 -11.00 61.86
C VAL A 943 6.03 -10.35 63.25
N LYS A 944 6.90 -10.77 64.19
CA LYS A 944 6.99 -10.15 65.53
C LYS A 944 7.27 -8.64 65.43
N ARG A 945 8.20 -8.23 64.56
CA ARG A 945 8.53 -6.82 64.31
C ARG A 945 7.33 -6.03 63.79
N LEU A 946 6.66 -6.51 62.75
CA LEU A 946 5.46 -5.85 62.19
C LEU A 946 4.30 -5.77 63.18
N LEU A 947 4.20 -6.76 64.07
CA LEU A 947 3.16 -6.82 65.10
C LEU A 947 3.42 -5.75 66.16
N LEU A 948 4.66 -5.60 66.65
CA LEU A 948 5.05 -4.50 67.54
C LEU A 948 4.77 -3.13 66.90
N GLU A 949 5.15 -2.94 65.63
CA GLU A 949 4.84 -1.70 64.90
C GLU A 949 3.33 -1.43 64.81
N SER A 950 2.51 -2.48 64.67
CA SER A 950 1.04 -2.33 64.64
C SER A 950 0.50 -1.81 65.97
N VAL A 951 1.03 -2.30 67.09
CA VAL A 951 0.64 -1.88 68.44
C VAL A 951 1.11 -0.44 68.70
N GLU A 952 2.34 -0.09 68.31
CA GLU A 952 2.86 1.28 68.43
C GLU A 952 2.04 2.28 67.62
N MET A 953 1.65 1.91 66.39
CA MET A 953 0.79 2.75 65.56
C MET A 953 -0.60 2.95 66.18
N LEU A 954 -1.19 1.89 66.73
CA LEU A 954 -2.48 1.99 67.41
C LEU A 954 -2.38 2.86 68.67
N ASP A 955 -1.35 2.68 69.49
CA ASP A 955 -1.13 3.49 70.69
C ASP A 955 -0.87 4.96 70.34
N ALA A 956 -0.13 5.25 69.27
CA ALA A 956 0.06 6.60 68.77
C ALA A 956 -1.27 7.26 68.34
N VAL A 957 -2.15 6.53 67.65
CA VAL A 957 -3.48 7.01 67.24
C VAL A 957 -4.35 7.29 68.47
N MET A 958 -4.32 6.40 69.48
CA MET A 958 -5.08 6.58 70.73
C MET A 958 -4.57 7.74 71.58
N ARG A 959 -3.26 8.04 71.54
CA ARG A 959 -2.65 9.19 72.23
C ARG A 959 -2.90 10.53 71.53
N ALA A 960 -3.13 10.52 70.22
CA ALA A 960 -3.35 11.73 69.41
C ALA A 960 -4.78 12.30 69.51
N LEU A 961 -5.68 11.63 70.22
CA LEU A 961 -7.04 12.12 70.51
C LEU A 961 -7.00 13.10 71.70
N ASP A 962 -7.84 14.14 71.65
CA ASP A 962 -7.83 15.31 72.53
C ASP A 962 -7.89 14.96 74.05
N GLU A 963 -7.29 15.81 74.90
CA GLU A 963 -7.05 15.55 76.34
C GLU A 963 -8.32 15.31 77.18
N SER A 964 -9.50 15.67 76.69
CA SER A 964 -10.78 15.52 77.40
C SER A 964 -11.53 14.20 77.14
N ASP A 965 -10.98 13.30 76.32
CA ASP A 965 -11.71 12.11 75.86
C ASP A 965 -11.57 10.93 76.84
N ALA A 966 -12.66 10.51 77.49
CA ALA A 966 -12.73 9.36 78.42
C ALA A 966 -12.10 8.06 77.86
N ARG A 967 -11.97 8.00 76.54
CA ARG A 967 -11.33 6.92 75.77
C ARG A 967 -9.82 6.79 76.02
N ARG A 968 -9.10 7.87 76.35
CA ARG A 968 -7.66 7.82 76.64
C ARG A 968 -7.37 7.17 77.99
N VAL A 969 -8.18 7.49 79.01
CA VAL A 969 -8.13 6.85 80.33
C VAL A 969 -8.55 5.39 80.23
N ALA A 970 -9.63 5.09 79.51
CA ALA A 970 -10.05 3.72 79.23
C ALA A 970 -8.97 2.91 78.51
N TRP A 971 -8.27 3.50 77.52
CA TRP A 971 -7.17 2.84 76.83
C TRP A 971 -5.96 2.56 77.74
N ALA A 972 -5.63 3.46 78.66
CA ALA A 972 -4.57 3.23 79.64
C ALA A 972 -4.91 2.06 80.58
N GLN A 973 -6.17 1.99 81.04
CA GLN A 973 -6.66 0.89 81.86
C GLN A 973 -6.72 -0.44 81.08
N GLU A 974 -7.25 -0.43 79.85
CA GLU A 974 -7.30 -1.60 78.96
C GLU A 974 -5.91 -2.21 78.75
N LYS A 975 -4.86 -1.37 78.59
CA LYS A 975 -3.48 -1.86 78.48
C LYS A 975 -2.99 -2.56 79.74
N VAL A 976 -3.29 -1.99 80.92
CA VAL A 976 -2.95 -2.58 82.22
C VAL A 976 -3.68 -3.92 82.40
N ASP A 977 -4.97 -3.98 82.06
CA ASP A 977 -5.78 -5.20 82.17
C ASP A 977 -5.26 -6.32 81.26
N ILE A 978 -4.85 -6.00 80.02
CA ILE A 978 -4.25 -6.98 79.09
C ILE A 978 -2.91 -7.51 79.62
N ILE A 979 -2.08 -6.65 80.21
CA ILE A 979 -0.80 -7.06 80.81
C ILE A 979 -1.04 -8.00 82.01
N HIS A 980 -2.04 -7.69 82.85
CA HIS A 980 -2.39 -8.54 84.00
C HIS A 980 -3.01 -9.89 83.60
N ALA A 981 -3.69 -9.96 82.46
CA ALA A 981 -4.32 -11.18 81.96
C ALA A 981 -3.31 -12.22 81.41
N SER A 982 -2.04 -11.88 81.19
CA SER A 982 -1.03 -12.85 80.70
C SER A 982 0.42 -12.42 80.96
N ALA A 983 1.19 -13.27 81.66
CA ALA A 983 2.64 -13.09 81.86
C ALA A 983 3.46 -13.09 80.55
N ALA A 984 2.92 -13.62 79.45
CA ALA A 984 3.57 -13.66 78.13
C ALA A 984 3.25 -12.43 77.24
N GLN A 985 2.25 -11.62 77.61
CA GLN A 985 1.79 -10.47 76.80
C GLN A 985 2.44 -9.13 77.22
N GLY A 986 3.16 -9.09 78.34
CA GLY A 986 3.84 -7.87 78.82
C GLY A 986 4.87 -7.27 77.86
N ARG A 987 5.55 -8.11 77.05
CA ARG A 987 6.50 -7.65 76.02
C ARG A 987 5.83 -6.99 74.81
N LEU A 988 4.56 -7.32 74.52
CA LEU A 988 3.84 -6.82 73.35
C LEU A 988 3.45 -5.34 73.48
N LEU A 989 3.18 -4.90 74.71
CA LEU A 989 2.67 -3.56 75.02
C LEU A 989 3.77 -2.57 75.46
N GLY A 990 5.04 -2.96 75.37
CA GLY A 990 6.19 -2.08 75.54
C GLY A 990 6.41 -1.56 76.97
N VAL A 991 6.25 -2.40 77.99
CA VAL A 991 6.47 -2.02 79.41
C VAL A 991 7.60 -2.83 80.10
N GLU A 992 8.62 -3.23 79.34
CA GLU A 992 9.93 -3.55 79.93
C GLU A 992 10.98 -2.63 79.30
N GLY A 993 10.99 -1.39 79.77
CA GLY A 993 11.91 -0.34 79.29
C GLY A 993 11.55 1.07 79.74
N CYS A 994 10.90 1.21 80.90
CA CYS A 994 10.80 2.46 81.66
C CYS A 994 10.42 2.12 83.12
N VAL A 995 11.31 1.38 83.77
CA VAL A 995 11.89 1.82 85.05
C VAL A 995 13.21 2.46 84.71
#